data_AF-A0A951MPW7-F1
#
_entry.id   AF-A0A951MPW7-F1
#
_cell.length_a   1.000
_cell.length_b   1.000
_cell.length_c   1.000
_cell.angle_alpha   90.00
_cell.angle_beta   90.00
_cell.angle_gamma   90.00
#
_symmetry.space_group_name_H-M   'P 1'
#
loop_
_entity.id
_entity.type
_entity.pdbx_description
1 polymer ?
#
loop_
_entity_poly.entity_id
_entity_poly.type
_entity_poly.pdbx_seq_one_letter_code
_entity_poly.pdbx_strand_id
1 'polypeptide(L)'
;MPEVVELRVHGVGGGSPESLLGVAAHETIRVAGEGPTGFWARRSQRSVEGYWWGRLTSAAMLQPLWIVLLPFTMLNLAGWMHQPAVDRARPARPWWAVRGALWLLGYLLTMVYAAWSGMLLIDLALLQWWLNGRLTHRALGFASAVALVGFGVLYGVARHVQRGFEGKQPPRRIVRESVDADDVDDHLAQARRFGGERELAAPSFWAHQRGAGLLLGSHSIVALLVWMVPVAVAAPRLGSGTSATATAVGYEAMVSWLLRATMLTLVVLFVLTTLERRGVDRASGHAARNAIPPIHSGFRFCGQAVAATFGVALAVGAFSGFERLLRRRIPAAGAPYQALDVAFGIAALVFVGMLVWRAATHTMAKRRIVTDLLPAARGTEGHVEDARPRQVSSTMRHREAWGRSLSEALRNIDLVLSVPALCFLLAAAPATIGLAVAHPALLRIADLGGSIILLGVSGILPFLWWEGRRSATRRRVGMLWDVLTFWPRRIHPWGIRPYAERAVPELQHRLCRHLRRGRRVILSAHSQGTVIAVAALAQFMAIDPTVLQRVALVTYGSPIVQLYARFFPAYFHGSLLADVHTHLFDDGLTPHAGWRNFYRETDYVGKALFVDVLSIDADQLLDDPATQPDVDDLPFTEVLASAPDPVREAFTTIAGHSDYNGELELRTWVEALAERLRRADGRTTALATDDLPSLVSHGAH
;
A
#
# COMPACT_ATOMS: atom_id res chain seq x y z
N MET A 1 -16.48 34.63 13.70
CA MET A 1 -16.69 33.19 13.39
C MET A 1 -15.39 32.63 12.84
N PRO A 2 -14.94 31.46 13.30
CA PRO A 2 -13.71 30.85 12.81
C PRO A 2 -13.88 30.45 11.35
N GLU A 3 -12.88 30.75 10.52
CA GLU A 3 -12.87 30.36 9.11
C GLU A 3 -12.76 28.83 9.02
N VAL A 4 -13.71 28.21 8.31
CA VAL A 4 -13.71 26.76 8.05
C VAL A 4 -13.08 26.50 6.69
N VAL A 5 -12.10 25.59 6.65
CA VAL A 5 -11.41 25.17 5.43
C VAL A 5 -11.76 23.72 5.14
N GLU A 6 -12.22 23.44 3.92
CA GLU A 6 -12.32 22.08 3.39
C GLU A 6 -11.00 21.70 2.71
N LEU A 7 -10.38 20.61 3.17
CA LEU A 7 -9.17 20.05 2.59
C LEU A 7 -9.48 18.69 1.96
N ARG A 8 -9.52 18.64 0.63
CA ARG A 8 -9.80 17.46 -0.18
C ARG A 8 -8.53 16.65 -0.45
N VAL A 9 -8.56 15.35 -0.23
CA VAL A 9 -7.45 14.43 -0.51
C VAL A 9 -7.92 13.34 -1.47
N HIS A 10 -7.34 13.33 -2.66
CA HIS A 10 -7.73 12.39 -3.71
C HIS A 10 -7.17 10.97 -3.50
N GLY A 11 -7.78 9.98 -4.15
CA GLY A 11 -7.30 8.59 -4.23
C GLY A 11 -6.23 8.34 -5.30
N VAL A 12 -5.97 7.07 -5.60
CA VAL A 12 -4.91 6.65 -6.52
C VAL A 12 -5.10 7.18 -7.94
N GLY A 13 -4.01 7.70 -8.53
CA GLY A 13 -4.04 8.25 -9.88
C GLY A 13 -4.98 9.43 -10.02
N GLY A 14 -5.29 10.10 -8.89
CA GLY A 14 -6.22 11.21 -8.79
C GLY A 14 -6.03 12.19 -9.93
N GLY A 15 -7.17 12.70 -10.39
CA GLY A 15 -7.23 13.61 -11.52
C GLY A 15 -6.32 14.83 -11.35
N SER A 16 -6.37 15.72 -12.31
CA SER A 16 -5.69 16.99 -12.17
C SER A 16 -6.26 17.79 -10.99
N PRO A 17 -5.52 18.76 -10.43
CA PRO A 17 -5.99 19.58 -9.30
C PRO A 17 -7.38 20.18 -9.52
N GLU A 18 -7.70 20.54 -10.75
CA GLU A 18 -9.01 21.06 -11.15
C GLU A 18 -10.13 20.02 -11.07
N SER A 19 -9.86 18.76 -11.38
CA SER A 19 -10.82 17.66 -11.16
C SER A 19 -11.04 17.35 -9.67
N LEU A 20 -10.02 17.51 -8.82
CA LEU A 20 -10.17 17.36 -7.37
C LEU A 20 -11.03 18.48 -6.77
N LEU A 21 -10.89 19.68 -7.32
CA LEU A 21 -11.60 20.87 -6.87
C LEU A 21 -12.94 21.08 -7.59
N GLY A 22 -13.27 20.30 -8.62
CA GLY A 22 -14.54 20.44 -9.34
C GLY A 22 -14.65 21.70 -10.19
N VAL A 23 -13.53 22.28 -10.63
CA VAL A 23 -13.51 23.56 -11.36
C VAL A 23 -12.69 23.44 -12.63
N ALA A 24 -12.67 24.47 -13.49
CA ALA A 24 -11.79 24.50 -14.64
C ALA A 24 -10.32 24.80 -14.25
N ALA A 25 -9.35 24.39 -15.06
CA ALA A 25 -7.92 24.57 -14.76
C ALA A 25 -7.53 26.02 -14.46
N HIS A 26 -8.09 26.99 -15.20
CA HIS A 26 -7.81 28.41 -15.00
C HIS A 26 -8.36 28.96 -13.67
N GLU A 27 -9.32 28.28 -13.05
CA GLU A 27 -9.93 28.63 -11.76
C GLU A 27 -9.19 28.03 -10.56
N THR A 28 -8.10 27.31 -10.79
CA THR A 28 -7.25 26.78 -9.73
C THR A 28 -6.01 27.65 -9.48
N ILE A 29 -5.58 27.69 -8.21
CA ILE A 29 -4.32 28.31 -7.80
C ILE A 29 -3.55 27.40 -6.85
N ARG A 30 -2.24 27.29 -7.02
CA ARG A 30 -1.38 26.60 -6.05
C ARG A 30 -1.16 27.51 -4.85
N VAL A 31 -1.52 27.03 -3.66
CA VAL A 31 -1.43 27.78 -2.39
C VAL A 31 -0.30 27.30 -1.49
N ALA A 32 0.21 26.08 -1.69
CA ALA A 32 1.38 25.54 -0.98
C ALA A 32 2.01 24.32 -1.67
N GLY A 33 3.14 23.88 -1.12
CA GLY A 33 3.86 22.66 -1.50
C GLY A 33 4.99 22.90 -2.51
N GLU A 34 5.91 21.94 -2.60
CA GLU A 34 7.14 22.05 -3.37
C GLU A 34 7.34 20.90 -4.36
N GLY A 35 7.85 21.19 -5.56
CA GLY A 35 8.17 20.16 -6.55
C GLY A 35 6.91 19.44 -7.05
N PRO A 36 6.87 18.08 -7.10
CA PRO A 36 5.83 17.33 -7.80
C PRO A 36 4.49 17.22 -7.05
N THR A 37 4.40 17.65 -5.80
CA THR A 37 3.18 17.63 -4.98
C THR A 37 2.80 19.06 -4.57
N GLY A 38 1.53 19.31 -4.29
CA GLY A 38 1.10 20.64 -3.87
C GLY A 38 -0.34 20.73 -3.42
N PHE A 39 -0.64 21.83 -2.74
CA PHE A 39 -1.99 22.20 -2.35
C PHE A 39 -2.50 23.24 -3.32
N TRP A 40 -3.69 22.99 -3.84
CA TRP A 40 -4.38 23.85 -4.79
C TRP A 40 -5.68 24.33 -4.17
N ALA A 41 -6.12 25.54 -4.48
CA ALA A 41 -7.40 26.06 -4.03
C ALA A 41 -8.21 26.59 -5.21
N ARG A 42 -9.53 26.69 -5.04
CA ARG A 42 -10.39 27.43 -5.98
C ARG A 42 -10.06 28.92 -5.89
N ARG A 43 -9.99 29.61 -7.03
CA ARG A 43 -9.77 31.08 -7.06
C ARG A 43 -10.91 31.84 -6.41
N SER A 44 -12.14 31.43 -6.70
CA SER A 44 -13.38 32.01 -6.17
C SER A 44 -13.58 31.69 -4.68
N GLN A 45 -13.10 30.53 -4.22
CA GLN A 45 -13.34 30.03 -2.87
C GLN A 45 -12.07 29.42 -2.28
N ARG A 46 -11.20 30.26 -1.69
CA ARG A 46 -9.91 29.82 -1.13
C ARG A 46 -10.02 28.93 0.12
N SER A 47 -11.22 28.80 0.69
CA SER A 47 -11.50 27.89 1.79
C SER A 47 -11.62 26.42 1.35
N VAL A 48 -11.69 26.13 0.04
CA VAL A 48 -11.66 24.76 -0.49
C VAL A 48 -10.30 24.50 -1.13
N GLU A 49 -9.53 23.64 -0.49
CA GLU A 49 -8.18 23.25 -0.88
C GLU A 49 -8.14 21.76 -1.25
N GLY A 50 -7.33 21.40 -2.23
CA GLY A 50 -7.07 20.03 -2.68
C GLY A 50 -5.60 19.69 -2.51
N TYR A 51 -5.30 18.63 -1.77
CA TYR A 51 -3.97 18.07 -1.70
C TYR A 51 -3.72 17.13 -2.88
N TRP A 52 -2.83 17.55 -3.79
CA TRP A 52 -2.48 16.80 -4.97
C TRP A 52 -1.11 16.13 -4.81
N TRP A 53 -1.13 14.80 -4.71
CA TRP A 53 0.04 13.94 -4.51
C TRP A 53 0.28 12.96 -5.67
N GLY A 54 -0.58 12.95 -6.69
CA GLY A 54 -0.62 11.92 -7.73
C GLY A 54 0.68 11.70 -8.52
N ARG A 55 1.58 12.70 -8.63
CA ARG A 55 2.88 12.53 -9.30
C ARG A 55 3.88 11.66 -8.53
N LEU A 56 3.66 11.39 -7.25
CA LEU A 56 4.56 10.50 -6.49
C LEU A 56 4.52 9.06 -7.00
N THR A 57 3.36 8.62 -7.49
CA THR A 57 3.14 7.23 -7.94
C THR A 57 3.05 7.12 -9.47
N SER A 58 2.74 8.21 -10.18
CA SER A 58 2.49 8.21 -11.63
C SER A 58 3.57 8.85 -12.51
N ALA A 59 4.57 9.55 -11.93
CA ALA A 59 5.51 10.37 -12.73
C ALA A 59 6.82 9.68 -13.13
N ALA A 60 7.05 8.41 -12.78
CA ALA A 60 8.29 7.74 -13.14
C ALA A 60 8.19 7.18 -14.57
N MET A 61 8.98 7.72 -15.52
CA MET A 61 9.14 7.10 -16.85
C MET A 61 9.61 5.63 -16.78
N LEU A 62 10.19 5.24 -15.64
CA LEU A 62 10.66 3.89 -15.34
C LEU A 62 9.67 3.08 -14.48
N GLN A 63 8.43 3.53 -14.28
CA GLN A 63 7.40 2.77 -13.56
C GLN A 63 7.21 1.34 -14.11
N PRO A 64 7.28 1.07 -15.44
CA PRO A 64 7.25 -0.29 -15.94
C PRO A 64 8.37 -1.18 -15.36
N LEU A 65 9.57 -0.63 -15.13
CA LEU A 65 10.71 -1.37 -14.56
C LEU A 65 10.53 -1.72 -13.08
N TRP A 66 9.51 -1.20 -12.40
CA TRP A 66 9.23 -1.54 -11.01
C TRP A 66 8.95 -3.02 -10.79
N ILE A 67 8.55 -3.75 -11.82
CA ILE A 67 8.39 -5.22 -11.73
C ILE A 67 9.70 -5.91 -11.32
N VAL A 68 10.86 -5.37 -11.70
CA VAL A 68 12.19 -5.87 -11.30
C VAL A 68 12.46 -5.59 -9.82
N LEU A 69 11.87 -4.52 -9.28
CA LEU A 69 11.99 -4.14 -7.86
C LEU A 69 10.92 -4.79 -6.98
N LEU A 70 9.99 -5.54 -7.59
CA LEU A 70 8.86 -6.13 -6.88
C LEU A 70 9.31 -7.12 -5.79
N PRO A 71 10.32 -8.00 -5.99
CA PRO A 71 10.83 -8.88 -4.93
C PRO A 71 11.25 -8.13 -3.66
N PHE A 72 11.98 -7.02 -3.82
CA PHE A 72 12.40 -6.17 -2.71
C PHE A 72 11.22 -5.46 -2.04
N THR A 73 10.24 -5.05 -2.84
CA THR A 73 9.03 -4.38 -2.34
C THR A 73 8.15 -5.35 -1.55
N MET A 74 7.99 -6.60 -2.01
CA MET A 74 7.28 -7.65 -1.29
C MET A 74 7.93 -7.97 0.05
N LEU A 75 9.26 -8.04 0.08
CA LEU A 75 9.99 -8.29 1.31
C LEU A 75 9.88 -7.11 2.29
N ASN A 76 9.89 -5.87 1.77
CA ASN A 76 9.59 -4.70 2.58
C ASN A 76 8.17 -4.74 3.15
N LEU A 77 7.19 -5.11 2.31
CA LEU A 77 5.79 -5.25 2.70
C LEU A 77 5.62 -6.28 3.82
N ALA A 78 6.30 -7.43 3.71
CA ALA A 78 6.29 -8.47 4.72
C ALA A 78 6.71 -7.94 6.11
N GLY A 79 7.62 -6.97 6.15
CA GLY A 79 8.01 -6.24 7.37
C GLY A 79 6.90 -5.47 8.05
N TRP A 80 5.77 -5.22 7.39
CA TRP A 80 4.66 -4.44 7.92
C TRP A 80 3.41 -5.29 8.16
N MET A 81 3.40 -6.57 7.80
CA MET A 81 2.24 -7.45 7.92
C MET A 81 2.12 -8.09 9.33
N HIS A 82 2.50 -7.35 10.37
CA HIS A 82 2.47 -7.82 11.76
C HIS A 82 1.05 -7.98 12.29
N GLN A 83 0.89 -8.90 13.25
CA GLN A 83 -0.36 -9.04 14.01
C GLN A 83 -0.49 -7.93 15.08
N PRO A 84 -1.71 -7.55 15.49
CA PRO A 84 -1.91 -6.59 16.56
C PRO A 84 -1.24 -7.06 17.86
N ALA A 85 -0.60 -6.14 18.58
CA ALA A 85 -0.03 -6.45 19.88
C ALA A 85 -1.14 -6.67 20.91
N VAL A 86 -1.16 -7.84 21.54
CA VAL A 86 -2.11 -8.18 22.63
C VAL A 86 -1.81 -7.37 23.90
N ASP A 87 -0.54 -7.12 24.18
CA ASP A 87 -0.06 -6.28 25.28
C ASP A 87 0.91 -5.24 24.71
N ARG A 88 0.52 -3.96 24.77
CA ARG A 88 1.32 -2.82 24.29
C ARG A 88 2.60 -2.63 25.13
N ALA A 89 2.61 -3.05 26.39
CA ALA A 89 3.70 -2.80 27.34
C ALA A 89 4.81 -3.87 27.31
N ARG A 90 4.52 -5.12 26.91
CA ARG A 90 5.51 -6.21 26.87
C ARG A 90 5.45 -6.98 25.54
N PRO A 91 6.41 -6.75 24.61
CA PRO A 91 6.40 -7.49 23.36
C PRO A 91 6.60 -8.98 23.57
N ALA A 92 5.82 -9.78 22.86
CA ALA A 92 6.09 -11.19 22.70
C ALA A 92 7.48 -11.37 22.03
N ARG A 93 8.35 -12.20 22.61
CA ARG A 93 9.63 -12.66 22.03
C ARG A 93 9.58 -12.95 20.51
N PRO A 94 8.51 -13.54 19.91
CA PRO A 94 8.44 -13.78 18.47
C PRO A 94 8.55 -12.53 17.59
N TRP A 95 8.11 -11.34 18.01
CA TRP A 95 8.09 -10.15 17.12
C TRP A 95 9.50 -9.74 16.65
N TRP A 96 10.45 -9.65 17.58
CA TRP A 96 11.84 -9.33 17.26
C TRP A 96 12.52 -10.43 16.44
N ALA A 97 12.17 -11.69 16.69
CA ALA A 97 12.67 -12.81 15.91
C ALA A 97 12.17 -12.77 14.45
N VAL A 98 10.88 -12.47 14.25
CA VAL A 98 10.30 -12.28 12.91
C VAL A 98 10.97 -11.11 12.19
N ARG A 99 11.16 -9.97 12.87
CA ARG A 99 11.85 -8.80 12.30
C ARG A 99 13.29 -9.14 11.91
N GLY A 100 14.03 -9.83 12.78
CA GLY A 100 15.39 -10.29 12.53
C GLY A 100 15.47 -11.24 11.33
N ALA A 101 14.54 -12.21 11.23
CA ALA A 101 14.47 -13.12 10.09
C ALA A 101 14.20 -12.38 8.77
N LEU A 102 13.33 -11.36 8.77
CA LEU A 102 13.07 -10.53 7.59
C LEU A 102 14.28 -9.68 7.20
N TRP A 103 15.01 -9.11 8.16
CA TRP A 103 16.28 -8.41 7.89
C TRP A 103 17.33 -9.33 7.29
N LEU A 104 17.52 -10.51 7.88
CA LEU A 104 18.41 -11.54 7.33
C LEU A 104 18.01 -11.90 5.90
N LEU A 105 16.71 -12.10 5.66
CA LEU A 105 16.19 -12.38 4.34
C LEU A 105 16.43 -11.23 3.36
N GLY A 106 16.41 -9.98 3.83
CA GLY A 106 16.77 -8.79 3.04
C GLY A 106 18.21 -8.83 2.53
N TYR A 107 19.14 -9.14 3.43
CA TYR A 107 20.55 -9.32 3.06
C TYR A 107 20.75 -10.55 2.17
N LEU A 108 20.13 -11.69 2.49
CA LEU A 108 20.20 -12.90 1.65
C LEU A 108 19.67 -12.64 0.25
N LEU A 109 18.55 -11.93 0.10
CA LEU A 109 18.01 -11.59 -1.20
C LEU A 109 18.98 -10.68 -1.98
N THR A 110 19.60 -9.69 -1.32
CA THR A 110 20.66 -8.87 -1.93
C THR A 110 21.85 -9.71 -2.39
N MET A 111 22.32 -10.61 -1.54
CA MET A 111 23.43 -11.52 -1.87
C MET A 111 23.06 -12.46 -3.02
N VAL A 112 21.85 -13.01 -3.06
CA VAL A 112 21.37 -13.85 -4.17
C VAL A 112 21.35 -13.04 -5.47
N TYR A 113 20.77 -11.83 -5.47
CA TYR A 113 20.77 -10.97 -6.66
C TYR A 113 22.18 -10.64 -7.13
N ALA A 114 23.08 -10.29 -6.21
CA ALA A 114 24.47 -9.99 -6.53
C ALA A 114 25.20 -11.23 -7.08
N ALA A 115 25.10 -12.37 -6.39
CA ALA A 115 25.73 -13.62 -6.79
C ALA A 115 25.25 -14.08 -8.17
N TRP A 116 23.94 -14.05 -8.41
CA TRP A 116 23.35 -14.55 -9.64
C TRP A 116 23.58 -13.60 -10.82
N SER A 117 23.52 -12.28 -10.59
CA SER A 117 23.93 -11.31 -11.62
C SER A 117 25.42 -11.42 -11.93
N GLY A 118 26.28 -11.66 -10.94
CA GLY A 118 27.71 -11.95 -11.13
C GLY A 118 27.91 -13.23 -11.94
N MET A 119 27.15 -14.29 -11.64
CA MET A 119 27.16 -15.53 -12.44
C MET A 119 26.77 -15.28 -13.90
N LEU A 120 25.71 -14.50 -14.13
CA LEU A 120 25.22 -14.24 -15.48
C LEU A 120 26.15 -13.32 -16.27
N LEU A 121 26.65 -12.25 -15.64
CA LEU A 121 27.46 -11.23 -16.29
C LEU A 121 28.93 -11.65 -16.35
N ILE A 122 29.54 -12.01 -15.22
CA ILE A 122 30.98 -12.26 -15.13
C ILE A 122 31.31 -13.67 -15.59
N ASP A 123 30.64 -14.68 -15.06
CA ASP A 123 30.93 -16.08 -15.42
C ASP A 123 30.41 -16.38 -16.83
N LEU A 124 29.10 -16.34 -17.05
CA LEU A 124 28.48 -16.80 -18.30
C LEU A 124 28.69 -15.84 -19.49
N ALA A 125 28.51 -14.52 -19.31
CA ALA A 125 28.59 -13.57 -20.44
C ALA A 125 30.02 -13.09 -20.74
N LEU A 126 30.87 -12.86 -19.73
CA LEU A 126 32.22 -12.36 -19.94
C LEU A 126 33.24 -13.51 -20.06
N LEU A 127 33.37 -14.33 -19.01
CA LEU A 127 34.41 -15.35 -18.93
C LEU A 127 34.16 -16.49 -19.92
N GLN A 128 32.98 -17.11 -19.92
CA GLN A 128 32.68 -18.25 -20.79
C GLN A 128 32.64 -17.85 -22.28
N TRP A 129 32.18 -16.66 -22.63
CA TRP A 129 32.28 -16.19 -24.02
C TRP A 129 33.71 -15.90 -24.45
N TRP A 130 34.55 -15.36 -23.55
CA TRP A 130 35.98 -15.20 -23.82
C TRP A 130 36.69 -16.56 -23.99
N LEU A 131 36.46 -17.51 -23.08
CA LEU A 131 37.04 -18.86 -23.17
C LEU A 131 36.63 -19.60 -24.44
N ASN A 132 35.41 -19.36 -24.94
CA ASN A 132 34.91 -19.94 -26.20
C ASN A 132 35.28 -19.09 -27.45
N GLY A 133 36.23 -18.16 -27.33
CA GLY A 133 36.74 -17.37 -28.45
C GLY A 133 35.77 -16.31 -29.01
N ARG A 134 34.64 -16.05 -28.35
CA ARG A 134 33.65 -15.05 -28.77
C ARG A 134 34.00 -13.63 -28.34
N LEU A 135 34.87 -13.46 -27.34
CA LEU A 135 35.39 -12.17 -26.89
C LEU A 135 36.92 -12.15 -26.99
N THR A 136 37.48 -11.00 -27.35
CA THR A 136 38.93 -10.75 -27.30
C THR A 136 39.37 -10.30 -25.91
N HIS A 137 40.66 -10.39 -25.56
CA HIS A 137 41.18 -9.89 -24.29
C HIS A 137 40.89 -8.40 -24.06
N ARG A 138 41.01 -7.57 -25.11
CA ARG A 138 40.69 -6.14 -25.05
C ARG A 138 39.20 -5.92 -24.82
N ALA A 139 38.33 -6.68 -25.49
CA ALA A 139 36.89 -6.61 -25.30
C ALA A 139 36.46 -7.06 -23.89
N LEU A 140 37.11 -8.10 -23.34
CA LEU A 140 36.89 -8.55 -21.97
C LEU A 140 37.25 -7.45 -20.96
N GLY A 141 38.45 -6.90 -21.04
CA GLY A 141 38.89 -5.82 -20.14
C GLY A 141 37.99 -4.59 -20.21
N PHE A 142 37.57 -4.19 -21.41
CA PHE A 142 36.61 -3.10 -21.60
C PHE A 142 35.24 -3.42 -20.97
N ALA A 143 34.69 -4.61 -21.22
CA ALA A 143 33.38 -4.99 -20.71
C ALA A 143 33.37 -5.13 -19.18
N SER A 144 34.45 -5.64 -18.57
CA SER A 144 34.64 -5.65 -17.12
C SER A 144 34.71 -4.24 -16.53
N ALA A 145 35.41 -3.30 -17.18
CA ALA A 145 35.45 -1.91 -16.75
C ALA A 145 34.07 -1.24 -16.85
N VAL A 146 33.34 -1.47 -17.95
CA VAL A 146 31.96 -0.99 -18.13
C VAL A 146 31.03 -1.53 -17.05
N ALA A 147 31.14 -2.81 -16.68
CA ALA A 147 30.33 -3.39 -15.60
C ALA A 147 30.59 -2.72 -14.25
N LEU A 148 31.87 -2.47 -13.91
CA LEU A 148 32.27 -1.83 -12.65
C LEU A 148 31.82 -0.35 -12.60
N VAL A 149 32.05 0.39 -13.68
CA VAL A 149 31.60 1.78 -13.81
C VAL A 149 30.07 1.84 -13.76
N GLY A 150 29.38 0.91 -14.44
CA GLY A 150 27.93 0.79 -14.44
C GLY A 150 27.36 0.61 -13.04
N PHE A 151 27.97 -0.25 -12.21
CA PHE A 151 27.57 -0.40 -10.81
C PHE A 151 27.72 0.91 -10.02
N GLY A 152 28.86 1.60 -10.17
CA GLY A 152 29.10 2.90 -9.53
C GLY A 152 28.09 3.97 -9.94
N VAL A 153 27.75 4.03 -11.23
CA VAL A 153 26.72 4.93 -11.77
C VAL A 153 25.34 4.58 -11.21
N LEU A 154 24.95 3.30 -11.19
CA LEU A 154 23.67 2.85 -10.64
C LEU A 154 23.56 3.17 -9.14
N TYR A 155 24.62 2.97 -8.36
CA TYR A 155 24.68 3.37 -6.96
C TYR A 155 24.54 4.89 -6.81
N GLY A 156 25.27 5.67 -7.61
CA GLY A 156 25.20 7.13 -7.62
C GLY A 156 23.78 7.64 -7.94
N VAL A 157 23.14 7.08 -8.96
CA VAL A 157 21.75 7.39 -9.33
C VAL A 157 20.79 7.00 -8.20
N ALA A 158 20.92 5.80 -7.63
CA ALA A 158 20.09 5.36 -6.52
C ALA A 158 20.22 6.30 -5.31
N ARG A 159 21.45 6.68 -4.95
CA ARG A 159 21.75 7.61 -3.86
C ARG A 159 21.20 9.01 -4.14
N HIS A 160 21.37 9.52 -5.36
CA HIS A 160 20.86 10.83 -5.76
C HIS A 160 19.33 10.87 -5.71
N VAL A 161 18.67 9.88 -6.32
CA VAL A 161 17.20 9.77 -6.31
C VAL A 161 16.67 9.62 -4.88
N GLN A 162 17.33 8.81 -4.05
CA GLN A 162 16.96 8.66 -2.64
C GLN A 162 17.09 9.98 -1.90
N ARG A 163 18.22 10.69 -2.02
CA ARG A 163 18.43 12.00 -1.37
C ARG A 163 17.46 13.06 -1.87
N GLY A 164 17.08 13.07 -3.14
CA GLY A 164 16.09 14.03 -3.66
C GLY A 164 14.67 13.78 -3.13
N PHE A 165 14.33 12.51 -2.88
CA PHE A 165 13.02 12.11 -2.35
C PHE A 165 12.96 12.24 -0.83
N GLU A 166 13.92 11.63 -0.14
CA GLU A 166 14.07 11.61 1.32
C GLU A 166 14.78 12.85 1.85
N GLY A 167 15.27 13.79 1.04
CA GLY A 167 15.88 15.04 1.53
C GLY A 167 14.85 16.10 1.90
N LYS A 168 13.60 15.94 1.42
CA LYS A 168 12.47 16.77 1.83
C LYS A 168 12.09 16.35 3.24
N GLN A 169 12.42 17.21 4.20
CA GLN A 169 12.25 16.89 5.61
C GLN A 169 10.75 16.64 5.91
N PRO A 170 10.37 15.49 6.50
CA PRO A 170 9.10 15.42 7.20
C PRO A 170 9.16 16.53 8.25
N PRO A 171 8.04 17.22 8.54
CA PRO A 171 8.05 18.35 9.44
C PRO A 171 8.36 17.91 10.88
N ARG A 172 9.64 17.69 11.20
CA ARG A 172 10.15 17.65 12.58
C ARG A 172 9.78 18.91 13.35
N ARG A 173 9.47 19.98 12.62
CA ARG A 173 8.96 21.26 13.09
C ARG A 173 7.53 21.23 13.65
N ILE A 174 6.68 20.26 13.33
CA ILE A 174 5.34 20.22 13.95
C ILE A 174 5.51 19.85 15.42
N VAL A 175 6.21 18.75 15.72
CA VAL A 175 6.47 18.27 17.09
C VAL A 175 7.28 19.28 17.90
N ARG A 176 8.35 19.84 17.32
CA ARG A 176 9.26 20.77 18.01
C ARG A 176 8.73 22.20 18.17
N GLU A 177 7.66 22.56 17.47
CA GLU A 177 7.02 23.89 17.61
C GLU A 177 5.61 23.80 18.22
N SER A 178 5.07 22.60 18.50
CA SER A 178 3.82 22.41 19.24
C SER A 178 4.03 21.94 20.68
N VAL A 179 5.23 21.44 21.01
CA VAL A 179 5.62 20.94 22.33
C VAL A 179 7.00 21.52 22.65
N ASP A 180 7.25 21.90 23.91
CA ASP A 180 8.55 22.41 24.35
C ASP A 180 9.70 21.51 23.89
N ALA A 181 10.79 22.13 23.42
CA ALA A 181 11.85 21.43 22.68
C ALA A 181 12.52 20.29 23.46
N ASP A 182 12.47 20.32 24.79
CA ASP A 182 13.08 19.34 25.70
C ASP A 182 12.24 18.05 25.82
N ASP A 183 10.91 18.14 25.88
CA ASP A 183 10.00 16.97 25.92
C ASP A 183 10.05 16.16 24.61
N VAL A 184 10.28 16.84 23.49
CA VAL A 184 10.37 16.23 22.17
C VAL A 184 11.62 15.37 22.02
N ASP A 185 12.76 15.85 22.52
CA ASP A 185 14.01 15.11 22.45
C ASP A 185 13.96 13.89 23.39
N ASP A 186 13.24 13.95 24.51
CA ASP A 186 12.99 12.82 25.40
C ASP A 186 11.98 11.79 24.82
N HIS A 187 10.89 12.23 24.20
CA HIS A 187 9.96 11.34 23.50
C HIS A 187 10.60 10.67 22.28
N LEU A 188 11.45 11.39 21.53
CA LEU A 188 12.23 10.81 20.43
C LEU A 188 13.34 9.88 20.94
N ALA A 189 13.92 10.13 22.12
CA ALA A 189 14.87 9.23 22.77
C ALA A 189 14.18 7.96 23.31
N GLN A 190 12.97 8.07 23.86
CA GLN A 190 12.12 6.93 24.24
C GLN A 190 11.67 6.11 23.03
N ALA A 191 11.22 6.76 21.94
CA ALA A 191 10.86 6.09 20.68
C ALA A 191 12.05 5.36 20.04
N ARG A 192 13.28 5.86 20.24
CA ARG A 192 14.54 5.18 19.86
C ARG A 192 14.88 4.01 20.81
N ARG A 193 14.54 4.09 22.09
CA ARG A 193 14.84 3.06 23.11
C ARG A 193 13.85 1.88 23.10
N PHE A 194 12.59 2.10 22.73
CA PHE A 194 11.58 1.05 22.66
C PHE A 194 10.58 1.25 21.50
N GLY A 195 10.61 0.36 20.51
CA GLY A 195 9.38 -0.08 19.81
C GLY A 195 8.51 0.94 19.04
N GLY A 196 8.95 2.19 18.82
CA GLY A 196 8.16 3.27 18.18
C GLY A 196 7.78 3.08 16.69
N GLU A 197 7.91 1.87 16.15
CA GLU A 197 7.46 1.49 14.79
C GLU A 197 6.27 0.52 14.81
N ARG A 198 5.75 0.19 16.00
CA ARG A 198 4.68 -0.79 16.18
C ARG A 198 3.30 -0.23 15.94
N GLU A 199 3.15 1.08 16.06
CA GLU A 199 1.87 1.77 15.89
C GLU A 199 2.02 2.86 14.84
N LEU A 200 0.97 3.01 14.02
CA LEU A 200 0.92 4.04 12.99
C LEU A 200 0.99 5.46 13.59
N ALA A 201 0.45 5.62 14.81
CA ALA A 201 0.38 6.85 15.57
C ALA A 201 1.75 7.33 16.09
N ALA A 202 2.79 6.51 16.06
CA ALA A 202 4.09 6.90 16.58
C ALA A 202 4.68 8.10 15.80
N PRO A 203 5.10 9.19 16.48
CA PRO A 203 5.58 10.41 15.81
C PRO A 203 6.79 10.20 14.90
N SER A 204 7.62 9.18 15.20
CA SER A 204 8.78 8.84 14.40
C SER A 204 8.46 7.97 13.17
N PHE A 205 7.24 7.45 13.02
CA PHE A 205 6.92 6.39 12.03
C PHE A 205 7.25 6.76 10.57
N TRP A 206 7.20 8.04 10.20
CA TRP A 206 7.60 8.53 8.86
C TRP A 206 9.01 9.18 8.83
N ALA A 207 9.71 9.31 9.96
CA ALA A 207 10.90 10.13 10.12
C ALA A 207 12.23 9.36 9.99
N HIS A 208 12.52 8.79 8.79
CA HIS A 208 13.49 7.67 8.69
C HIS A 208 14.63 7.79 7.68
N GLN A 209 14.85 8.99 7.18
CA GLN A 209 15.86 9.31 6.16
C GLN A 209 17.29 8.81 6.50
N ARG A 210 17.69 8.89 7.77
CA ARG A 210 19.02 8.41 8.21
C ARG A 210 19.14 6.88 8.16
N GLY A 211 18.10 6.17 8.59
CA GLY A 211 18.05 4.70 8.57
C GLY A 211 18.05 4.15 7.14
N ALA A 212 17.25 4.75 6.26
CA ALA A 212 17.19 4.34 4.85
C ALA A 212 18.53 4.57 4.11
N GLY A 213 19.27 5.62 4.46
CA GLY A 213 20.60 5.88 3.92
C GLY A 213 21.66 4.86 4.38
N LEU A 214 21.65 4.49 5.66
CA LEU A 214 22.53 3.44 6.20
C LEU A 214 22.20 2.06 5.60
N LEU A 215 20.91 1.75 5.47
CA LEU A 215 20.45 0.51 4.86
C LEU A 215 20.87 0.41 3.39
N LEU A 216 20.74 1.48 2.60
CA LEU A 216 21.26 1.48 1.22
C LEU A 216 22.78 1.26 1.21
N GLY A 217 23.52 1.92 2.10
CA GLY A 217 24.97 1.76 2.23
C GLY A 217 25.38 0.33 2.52
N SER A 218 24.80 -0.31 3.54
CA SER A 218 25.14 -1.67 3.94
C SER A 218 24.82 -2.69 2.84
N HIS A 219 23.64 -2.62 2.22
CA HIS A 219 23.27 -3.51 1.12
C HIS A 219 24.18 -3.33 -0.10
N SER A 220 24.59 -2.10 -0.41
CA SER A 220 25.49 -1.84 -1.54
C SER A 220 26.90 -2.41 -1.30
N ILE A 221 27.40 -2.30 -0.06
CA ILE A 221 28.68 -2.91 0.33
C ILE A 221 28.59 -4.44 0.23
N VAL A 222 27.53 -5.04 0.78
CA VAL A 222 27.32 -6.49 0.72
C VAL A 222 27.23 -6.98 -0.73
N ALA A 223 26.47 -6.29 -1.59
CA ALA A 223 26.36 -6.64 -3.00
C ALA A 223 27.72 -6.58 -3.72
N LEU A 224 28.52 -5.54 -3.45
CA LEU A 224 29.86 -5.41 -4.02
C LEU A 224 30.79 -6.53 -3.54
N LEU A 225 30.77 -6.87 -2.25
CA LEU A 225 31.58 -7.97 -1.71
C LEU A 225 31.22 -9.32 -2.36
N VAL A 226 29.93 -9.60 -2.51
CA VAL A 226 29.47 -10.83 -3.19
C VAL A 226 29.89 -10.87 -4.66
N TRP A 227 29.93 -9.74 -5.35
CA TRP A 227 30.52 -9.66 -6.68
C TRP A 227 32.03 -9.92 -6.65
N MET A 228 32.78 -9.30 -5.75
CA MET A 228 34.24 -9.31 -5.83
C MET A 228 34.91 -10.59 -5.31
N VAL A 229 34.36 -11.25 -4.29
CA VAL A 229 35.00 -12.40 -3.63
C VAL A 229 35.26 -13.57 -4.59
N PRO A 230 34.27 -14.06 -5.37
CA PRO A 230 34.50 -15.15 -6.32
C PRO A 230 35.55 -14.80 -7.38
N VAL A 231 35.54 -13.56 -7.89
CA VAL A 231 36.53 -13.07 -8.86
C VAL A 231 37.93 -13.07 -8.27
N ALA A 232 38.09 -12.59 -7.04
CA ALA A 232 39.38 -12.57 -6.35
C ALA A 232 39.93 -13.99 -6.11
N VAL A 233 39.06 -14.96 -5.81
CA VAL A 233 39.43 -16.37 -5.62
C VAL A 233 39.79 -17.04 -6.96
N ALA A 234 39.13 -16.66 -8.05
CA ALA A 234 39.34 -17.25 -9.37
C ALA A 234 40.54 -16.67 -10.14
N ALA A 235 40.87 -15.39 -9.92
CA ALA A 235 41.92 -14.68 -10.67
C ALA A 235 43.30 -15.38 -10.67
N PRO A 236 43.81 -15.92 -9.54
CA PRO A 236 45.08 -16.64 -9.53
C PRO A 236 45.06 -17.92 -10.38
N ARG A 237 43.91 -18.60 -10.46
CA ARG A 237 43.76 -19.85 -11.24
C ARG A 237 43.86 -19.59 -12.73
N LEU A 238 43.25 -18.50 -13.20
CA LEU A 238 43.33 -18.05 -14.60
C LEU A 238 44.78 -17.74 -15.03
N GLY A 239 45.60 -17.19 -14.12
CA GLY A 239 47.03 -16.93 -14.38
C GLY A 239 47.89 -18.19 -14.42
N SER A 240 47.45 -19.28 -13.77
CA SER A 240 48.21 -20.54 -13.65
C SER A 240 48.03 -21.53 -14.81
N GLY A 241 47.26 -21.17 -15.84
CA GLY A 241 47.08 -22.03 -17.03
C GLY A 241 46.17 -23.25 -16.82
N THR A 242 45.39 -23.29 -15.74
CA THR A 242 44.37 -24.34 -15.53
C THR A 242 43.36 -24.37 -16.68
N SER A 243 42.93 -25.57 -17.08
CA SER A 243 42.03 -25.75 -18.24
C SER A 243 40.74 -24.93 -18.13
N ALA A 244 40.25 -24.44 -19.27
CA ALA A 244 39.05 -23.61 -19.41
C ALA A 244 37.78 -24.27 -18.85
N THR A 245 37.72 -25.61 -18.80
CA THR A 245 36.61 -26.39 -18.24
C THR A 245 36.64 -26.47 -16.72
N ALA A 246 37.78 -26.21 -16.08
CA ALA A 246 37.96 -26.29 -14.62
C ALA A 246 37.82 -24.92 -13.91
N THR A 247 37.74 -23.82 -14.65
CA THR A 247 37.78 -22.44 -14.12
C THR A 247 36.39 -21.83 -13.95
N ALA A 248 35.54 -22.45 -13.13
CA ALA A 248 34.34 -21.78 -12.63
C ALA A 248 34.74 -20.71 -11.61
N VAL A 249 34.17 -19.50 -11.71
CA VAL A 249 34.44 -18.41 -10.76
C VAL A 249 33.91 -18.75 -9.35
N GLY A 250 33.04 -19.76 -9.26
CA GLY A 250 32.46 -20.26 -8.00
C GLY A 250 31.10 -19.63 -7.67
N TYR A 251 30.56 -18.77 -8.55
CA TYR A 251 29.25 -18.17 -8.35
C TYR A 251 28.14 -19.22 -8.26
N GLU A 252 28.19 -20.30 -9.04
CA GLU A 252 27.14 -21.33 -9.02
C GLU A 252 27.01 -22.00 -7.64
N ALA A 253 28.14 -22.37 -7.03
CA ALA A 253 28.17 -22.92 -5.67
C ALA A 253 27.68 -21.87 -4.64
N MET A 254 28.10 -20.62 -4.79
CA MET A 254 27.69 -19.54 -3.89
C MET A 254 26.18 -19.26 -3.99
N VAL A 255 25.61 -19.19 -5.21
CA VAL A 255 24.17 -19.04 -5.45
C VAL A 255 23.41 -20.20 -4.80
N SER A 256 23.86 -21.45 -4.99
CA SER A 256 23.23 -22.62 -4.36
C SER A 256 23.18 -22.52 -2.83
N TRP A 257 24.30 -22.18 -2.18
CA TRP A 257 24.35 -22.01 -0.73
C TRP A 257 23.47 -20.85 -0.23
N LEU A 258 23.51 -19.70 -0.91
CA LEU A 258 22.69 -18.54 -0.56
C LEU A 258 21.19 -18.85 -0.71
N LEU A 259 20.79 -19.58 -1.76
CA LEU A 259 19.41 -19.99 -1.95
C LEU A 259 18.96 -20.98 -0.86
N ARG A 260 19.81 -21.93 -0.43
CA ARG A 260 19.51 -22.80 0.72
C ARG A 260 19.31 -22.03 2.01
N ALA A 261 20.20 -21.07 2.30
CA ALA A 261 20.08 -20.20 3.47
C ALA A 261 18.80 -19.35 3.41
N THR A 262 18.43 -18.87 2.21
CA THR A 262 17.19 -18.13 1.97
C THR A 262 15.97 -19.00 2.26
N MET A 263 15.94 -20.24 1.76
CA MET A 263 14.85 -21.19 2.00
C MET A 263 14.73 -21.56 3.49
N LEU A 264 15.84 -21.84 4.16
CA LEU A 264 15.85 -22.11 5.60
C LEU A 264 15.28 -20.92 6.39
N THR A 265 15.69 -19.70 6.03
CA THR A 265 15.19 -18.48 6.66
C THR A 265 13.68 -18.30 6.42
N LEU A 266 13.18 -18.62 5.23
CA LEU A 266 11.73 -18.60 4.94
C LEU A 266 10.96 -19.64 5.76
N VAL A 267 11.50 -20.85 5.94
CA VAL A 267 10.89 -21.88 6.80
C VAL A 267 10.85 -21.41 8.25
N VAL A 268 11.96 -20.85 8.76
CA VAL A 268 12.02 -20.27 10.11
C VAL A 268 11.01 -19.13 10.25
N LEU A 269 10.93 -18.23 9.26
CA LEU A 269 9.95 -17.15 9.23
C LEU A 269 8.51 -17.70 9.28
N PHE A 270 8.20 -18.73 8.50
CA PHE A 270 6.89 -19.39 8.51
C PHE A 270 6.56 -19.97 9.88
N VAL A 271 7.51 -20.65 10.54
CA VAL A 271 7.34 -21.17 11.91
C VAL A 271 7.11 -20.02 12.90
N LEU A 272 7.98 -19.00 12.92
CA LEU A 272 7.91 -17.89 13.86
C LEU A 272 6.57 -17.14 13.77
N THR A 273 6.11 -16.88 12.56
CA THR A 273 4.84 -16.18 12.29
C THR A 273 3.62 -17.05 12.60
N THR A 274 3.73 -18.38 12.44
CA THR A 274 2.70 -19.32 12.92
C THR A 274 2.61 -19.32 14.45
N LEU A 275 3.75 -19.26 15.13
CA LEU A 275 3.82 -19.17 16.59
C LEU A 275 3.27 -17.83 17.09
N GLU A 276 3.61 -16.72 16.44
CA GLU A 276 3.06 -15.38 16.72
C GLU A 276 1.53 -15.40 16.64
N ARG A 277 0.99 -15.93 15.54
CA ARG A 277 -0.46 -16.02 15.33
C ARG A 277 -1.15 -16.91 16.36
N ARG A 278 -0.63 -18.10 16.63
CA ARG A 278 -1.19 -18.99 17.68
C ARG A 278 -1.17 -18.33 19.06
N GLY A 279 -0.18 -17.48 19.33
CA GLY A 279 -0.12 -16.68 20.55
C GLY A 279 -1.27 -15.68 20.64
N VAL A 280 -1.53 -14.96 19.55
CA VAL A 280 -2.67 -14.02 19.44
C VAL A 280 -3.99 -14.77 19.57
N ASP A 281 -4.20 -15.86 18.83
CA ASP A 281 -5.45 -16.63 18.88
C ASP A 281 -5.77 -17.16 20.28
N ARG A 282 -4.74 -17.59 21.05
CA ARG A 282 -4.91 -18.02 22.44
C ARG A 282 -5.28 -16.89 23.38
N ALA A 283 -4.67 -15.71 23.21
CA ALA A 283 -4.98 -14.54 24.01
C ALA A 283 -6.38 -14.00 23.70
N SER A 284 -6.70 -13.89 22.40
CA SER A 284 -8.03 -13.53 21.91
C SER A 284 -9.08 -14.55 22.34
N GLY A 285 -8.78 -15.85 22.35
CA GLY A 285 -9.70 -16.90 22.82
C GLY A 285 -10.09 -16.81 24.30
N HIS A 286 -9.24 -16.21 25.15
CA HIS A 286 -9.59 -15.89 26.53
C HIS A 286 -10.48 -14.64 26.64
N ALA A 287 -10.33 -13.68 25.72
CA ALA A 287 -11.19 -12.48 25.63
C ALA A 287 -12.52 -12.74 24.87
N ALA A 288 -12.52 -13.69 23.93
CA ALA A 288 -13.61 -13.99 22.99
C ALA A 288 -14.73 -14.86 23.58
N ARG A 289 -14.65 -15.27 24.86
CA ARG A 289 -15.83 -15.80 25.56
C ARG A 289 -16.99 -14.78 25.62
N ASN A 290 -16.71 -13.49 25.38
CA ASN A 290 -17.69 -12.40 25.42
C ASN A 290 -17.76 -11.53 24.14
N ALA A 291 -17.18 -11.91 22.99
CA ALA A 291 -17.23 -11.07 21.78
C ALA A 291 -17.26 -11.86 20.46
N ILE A 292 -18.06 -11.36 19.50
CA ILE A 292 -18.23 -11.87 18.14
C ILE A 292 -16.87 -11.83 17.40
N PRO A 293 -16.45 -12.90 16.68
CA PRO A 293 -15.22 -12.86 15.90
C PRO A 293 -15.38 -11.88 14.73
N PRO A 294 -14.43 -10.94 14.50
CA PRO A 294 -14.56 -9.94 13.44
C PRO A 294 -14.55 -10.59 12.05
N ILE A 295 -15.40 -10.09 11.16
CA ILE A 295 -15.61 -10.59 9.79
C ILE A 295 -14.36 -10.36 8.90
N HIS A 296 -13.37 -9.61 9.40
CA HIS A 296 -12.10 -9.31 8.74
C HIS A 296 -10.92 -10.08 9.36
N SER A 297 -11.00 -11.42 9.37
CA SER A 297 -9.80 -12.24 9.59
C SER A 297 -8.75 -11.80 8.56
N GLY A 298 -7.54 -11.41 9.00
CA GLY A 298 -6.47 -10.91 8.13
C GLY A 298 -6.02 -11.93 7.06
N PHE A 299 -4.73 -12.06 6.78
CA PHE A 299 -4.29 -13.19 5.95
C PHE A 299 -4.72 -14.52 6.60
N ARG A 300 -5.38 -15.41 5.86
CA ARG A 300 -5.72 -16.75 6.36
C ARG A 300 -4.50 -17.57 6.72
N PHE A 301 -3.34 -17.20 6.20
CA PHE A 301 -2.03 -17.79 6.46
C PHE A 301 -1.07 -16.74 7.05
N CYS A 302 0.17 -17.10 7.36
CA CYS A 302 1.13 -16.15 7.91
C CYS A 302 1.54 -15.10 6.86
N GLY A 303 0.86 -13.94 6.84
CA GLY A 303 0.98 -12.92 5.79
C GLY A 303 2.42 -12.47 5.51
N GLN A 304 3.23 -12.27 6.56
CA GLN A 304 4.66 -11.92 6.41
C GLN A 304 5.42 -13.00 5.62
N ALA A 305 5.24 -14.28 5.99
CA ALA A 305 5.89 -15.39 5.31
C ALA A 305 5.40 -15.55 3.87
N VAL A 306 4.11 -15.35 3.60
CA VAL A 306 3.54 -15.40 2.24
C VAL A 306 4.15 -14.31 1.35
N ALA A 307 4.16 -13.05 1.79
CA ALA A 307 4.72 -11.94 1.02
C ALA A 307 6.23 -12.11 0.78
N ALA A 308 6.98 -12.50 1.82
CA ALA A 308 8.42 -12.77 1.71
C ALA A 308 8.71 -13.91 0.71
N THR A 309 7.96 -15.01 0.80
CA THR A 309 8.07 -16.16 -0.11
C THR A 309 7.75 -15.76 -1.55
N PHE A 310 6.69 -14.99 -1.76
CA PHE A 310 6.31 -14.51 -3.09
C PHE A 310 7.42 -13.66 -3.71
N GLY A 311 8.02 -12.75 -2.93
CA GLY A 311 9.18 -11.98 -3.37
C GLY A 311 10.37 -12.84 -3.78
N VAL A 312 10.73 -13.84 -2.96
CA VAL A 312 11.84 -14.76 -3.26
C VAL A 312 11.53 -15.65 -4.48
N ALA A 313 10.31 -16.19 -4.57
CA ALA A 313 9.89 -17.03 -5.70
C ALA A 313 9.95 -16.26 -7.03
N LEU A 314 9.50 -15.00 -7.05
CA LEU A 314 9.63 -14.14 -8.24
C LEU A 314 11.09 -13.92 -8.65
N ALA A 315 11.98 -13.70 -7.68
CA ALA A 315 13.42 -13.57 -7.95
C ALA A 315 14.00 -14.85 -8.55
N VAL A 316 13.73 -16.00 -7.92
CA VAL A 316 14.15 -17.32 -8.41
C VAL A 316 13.64 -17.56 -9.83
N GLY A 317 12.35 -17.38 -10.07
CA GLY A 317 11.76 -17.57 -11.39
C GLY A 317 12.43 -16.70 -12.47
N ALA A 318 12.59 -15.40 -12.19
CA ALA A 318 13.16 -14.45 -13.15
C ALA A 318 14.60 -14.80 -13.52
N PHE A 319 15.47 -15.00 -12.53
CA PHE A 319 16.87 -15.33 -12.78
C PHE A 319 17.05 -16.72 -13.40
N SER A 320 16.35 -17.74 -12.89
CA SER A 320 16.39 -19.09 -13.49
C SER A 320 15.88 -19.09 -14.93
N GLY A 321 14.83 -18.31 -15.23
CA GLY A 321 14.35 -18.11 -16.58
C GLY A 321 15.43 -17.52 -17.49
N PHE A 322 16.08 -16.45 -17.06
CA PHE A 322 17.12 -15.76 -17.81
C PHE A 322 18.40 -16.60 -17.98
N GLU A 323 18.83 -17.29 -16.91
CA GLU A 323 19.95 -18.22 -16.95
C GLU A 323 19.76 -19.31 -18.01
N ARG A 324 18.57 -19.93 -18.06
CA ARG A 324 18.24 -20.92 -19.09
C ARG A 324 18.29 -20.33 -20.49
N LEU A 325 17.81 -19.11 -20.68
CA LEU A 325 17.90 -18.41 -21.96
C LEU A 325 19.35 -18.22 -22.40
N LEU A 326 20.24 -17.82 -21.47
CA LEU A 326 21.67 -17.66 -21.75
C LEU A 326 22.37 -19.00 -22.01
N ARG A 327 22.16 -20.01 -21.16
CA ARG A 327 22.82 -21.32 -21.29
C ARG A 327 22.45 -22.02 -22.60
N ARG A 328 21.23 -21.84 -23.15
CA ARG A 328 20.88 -22.30 -24.51
C ARG A 328 21.79 -21.74 -25.61
N ARG A 329 22.43 -20.60 -25.38
CA ARG A 329 23.39 -19.98 -26.31
C ARG A 329 24.85 -20.38 -26.03
N ILE A 330 25.10 -21.11 -24.94
CA ILE A 330 26.43 -21.54 -24.45
C ILE A 330 26.36 -23.03 -24.04
N PRO A 331 26.42 -23.98 -25.01
CA PRO A 331 26.19 -25.41 -24.75
C PRO A 331 27.20 -26.07 -23.80
N ALA A 332 28.40 -25.50 -23.64
CA ALA A 332 29.50 -26.07 -22.87
C ALA A 332 29.33 -26.01 -21.34
N ALA A 333 28.33 -25.28 -20.83
CA ALA A 333 28.23 -25.00 -19.39
C ALA A 333 27.55 -26.10 -18.57
N GLY A 334 26.85 -27.06 -19.20
CA GLY A 334 25.90 -27.93 -18.51
C GLY A 334 24.83 -27.12 -17.75
N ALA A 335 23.77 -27.76 -17.29
CA ALA A 335 22.90 -27.15 -16.28
C ALA A 335 22.28 -28.28 -15.45
N PRO A 336 22.71 -28.51 -14.21
CA PRO A 336 21.83 -29.19 -13.28
C PRO A 336 20.64 -28.26 -13.04
N TYR A 337 19.44 -28.68 -13.44
CA TYR A 337 18.21 -28.04 -12.98
C TYR A 337 18.25 -27.97 -11.46
N GLN A 338 18.08 -26.77 -10.90
CA GLN A 338 18.02 -26.65 -9.45
C GLN A 338 16.62 -27.06 -9.00
N ALA A 339 16.50 -27.77 -7.88
CA ALA A 339 15.21 -28.15 -7.31
C ALA A 339 14.25 -26.95 -7.11
N LEU A 340 14.80 -25.73 -7.01
CA LEU A 340 14.07 -24.47 -6.93
C LEU A 340 13.37 -24.07 -8.23
N ASP A 341 13.88 -24.47 -9.39
CA ASP A 341 13.24 -24.19 -10.68
C ASP A 341 11.93 -24.95 -10.80
N VAL A 342 11.94 -26.19 -10.32
CA VAL A 342 10.75 -27.05 -10.25
C VAL A 342 9.77 -26.48 -9.24
N ALA A 343 10.25 -26.05 -8.07
CA ALA A 343 9.41 -25.41 -7.05
C ALA A 343 8.70 -24.15 -7.59
N PHE A 344 9.43 -23.31 -8.32
CA PHE A 344 8.86 -22.14 -8.99
C PHE A 344 7.83 -22.54 -10.06
N GLY A 345 8.14 -23.54 -10.90
CA GLY A 345 7.21 -24.01 -11.92
C GLY A 345 5.90 -24.54 -11.35
N ILE A 346 5.96 -25.34 -10.27
CA ILE A 346 4.77 -25.80 -9.54
C ILE A 346 3.99 -24.60 -9.00
N ALA A 347 4.65 -23.68 -8.30
CA ALA A 347 4.01 -22.51 -7.73
C ALA A 347 3.36 -21.62 -8.81
N ALA A 348 4.02 -21.40 -9.94
CA ALA A 348 3.50 -20.62 -11.05
C ALA A 348 2.25 -21.25 -11.67
N LEU A 349 2.24 -22.57 -11.86
CA LEU A 349 1.06 -23.30 -12.34
C LEU A 349 -0.11 -23.21 -11.37
N VAL A 350 0.15 -23.39 -10.08
CA VAL A 350 -0.87 -23.25 -9.03
C VAL A 350 -1.39 -21.82 -8.97
N PHE A 351 -0.53 -20.81 -9.13
CA PHE A 351 -0.93 -19.41 -9.18
C PHE A 351 -1.84 -19.11 -10.38
N VAL A 352 -1.47 -19.57 -11.58
CA VAL A 352 -2.31 -19.43 -12.78
C VAL A 352 -3.64 -20.17 -12.61
N GLY A 353 -3.62 -21.40 -12.09
CA GLY A 353 -4.83 -22.17 -11.78
C GLY A 353 -5.75 -21.46 -10.79
N MET A 354 -5.19 -20.85 -9.74
CA MET A 354 -5.94 -20.05 -8.77
C MET A 354 -6.57 -18.79 -9.40
N LEU A 355 -5.86 -18.12 -10.31
CA LEU A 355 -6.42 -16.98 -11.05
C LEU A 355 -7.57 -17.41 -11.97
N VAL A 356 -7.43 -18.54 -12.68
CA VAL A 356 -8.49 -19.09 -13.53
C VAL A 356 -9.70 -19.49 -12.69
N TRP A 357 -9.48 -20.21 -11.58
CA TRP A 357 -10.55 -20.57 -10.65
C TRP A 357 -11.27 -19.34 -10.10
N ARG A 358 -10.53 -18.27 -9.77
CA ARG A 358 -11.13 -17.00 -9.34
C ARG A 358 -11.94 -16.33 -10.44
N ALA A 359 -11.43 -16.27 -11.66
CA ALA A 359 -12.18 -15.73 -12.80
C ALA A 359 -13.47 -16.52 -13.06
N ALA A 360 -13.42 -17.85 -12.91
CA ALA A 360 -14.59 -18.72 -13.03
C ALA A 360 -15.61 -18.43 -11.91
N THR A 361 -15.19 -18.40 -10.64
CA THR A 361 -16.06 -18.10 -9.49
C THR A 361 -16.68 -16.71 -9.56
N HIS A 362 -15.92 -15.70 -9.99
CA HIS A 362 -16.42 -14.35 -10.26
C HIS A 362 -17.49 -14.36 -11.36
N THR A 363 -17.26 -15.10 -12.44
CA THR A 363 -18.23 -15.22 -13.54
C THR A 363 -19.51 -15.93 -13.09
N MET A 364 -19.40 -16.97 -12.25
CA MET A 364 -20.54 -17.67 -11.65
C MET A 364 -21.33 -16.77 -10.69
N ALA A 365 -20.63 -16.07 -9.78
CA ALA A 365 -21.25 -15.12 -8.85
C ALA A 365 -21.95 -13.98 -9.59
N LYS A 366 -21.31 -13.41 -10.62
CA LYS A 366 -21.92 -12.41 -11.49
C LYS A 366 -23.22 -12.92 -12.10
N ARG A 367 -23.24 -14.16 -12.63
CA ARG A 367 -24.47 -14.75 -13.21
C ARG A 367 -25.58 -14.89 -12.15
N ARG A 368 -25.24 -15.35 -10.94
CA ARG A 368 -26.20 -15.45 -9.83
C ARG A 368 -26.79 -14.10 -9.45
N ILE A 369 -25.93 -13.09 -9.23
CA ILE A 369 -26.37 -11.74 -8.82
C ILE A 369 -27.24 -11.09 -9.91
N VAL A 370 -26.92 -11.29 -11.19
CA VAL A 370 -27.78 -10.81 -12.29
C VAL A 370 -29.18 -11.44 -12.21
N THR A 371 -29.28 -12.73 -11.89
CA THR A 371 -30.57 -13.42 -11.71
C THR A 371 -31.33 -12.91 -10.50
N ASP A 372 -30.63 -12.69 -9.37
CA ASP A 372 -31.23 -12.17 -8.14
C ASP A 372 -31.72 -10.71 -8.30
N LEU A 373 -31.10 -9.93 -9.19
CA LEU A 373 -31.51 -8.57 -9.57
C LEU A 373 -32.63 -8.52 -10.62
N LEU A 374 -33.12 -9.67 -11.13
CA LEU A 374 -34.31 -9.67 -11.97
C LEU A 374 -35.52 -9.30 -11.11
N PRO A 375 -36.42 -8.41 -11.59
CA PRO A 375 -37.68 -8.18 -10.89
C PRO A 375 -38.36 -9.53 -10.67
N ALA A 376 -38.84 -9.79 -9.45
CA ALA A 376 -39.70 -10.92 -9.20
C ALA A 376 -40.92 -10.78 -10.13
N ALA A 377 -40.91 -11.46 -11.27
CA ALA A 377 -42.04 -11.58 -12.15
C ALA A 377 -43.06 -12.49 -11.46
N ARG A 378 -43.78 -11.96 -10.47
CA ARG A 378 -45.01 -12.53 -9.92
C ARG A 378 -45.98 -11.39 -9.67
N GLY A 379 -47.12 -11.51 -10.34
CA GLY A 379 -48.03 -10.43 -10.60
C GLY A 379 -48.83 -9.99 -9.39
N THR A 380 -49.20 -8.72 -9.46
CA THR A 380 -50.56 -8.29 -9.16
C THR A 380 -51.01 -7.51 -10.38
N GLU A 381 -51.96 -8.10 -11.10
CA GLU A 381 -52.77 -7.40 -12.10
C GLU A 381 -53.39 -6.17 -11.42
N GLY A 382 -53.25 -5.00 -12.04
CA GLY A 382 -54.02 -3.82 -11.65
C GLY A 382 -53.22 -2.52 -11.78
N HIS A 383 -53.64 -1.72 -12.77
CA HIS A 383 -53.42 -0.28 -12.91
C HIS A 383 -52.05 0.13 -13.47
N VAL A 384 -52.00 0.10 -14.80
CA VAL A 384 -51.00 0.80 -15.61
C VAL A 384 -51.63 2.12 -16.05
N GLU A 385 -51.38 3.19 -15.31
CA GLU A 385 -51.36 4.57 -15.79
C GLU A 385 -50.59 5.40 -14.73
N ASP A 386 -49.60 6.18 -15.17
CA ASP A 386 -48.70 7.07 -14.40
C ASP A 386 -47.35 6.58 -13.83
N ALA A 387 -46.85 5.39 -14.18
CA ALA A 387 -45.47 5.01 -13.85
C ALA A 387 -44.52 5.20 -15.06
N ARG A 388 -43.81 6.34 -15.15
CA ARG A 388 -42.55 6.37 -15.92
C ARG A 388 -41.69 5.22 -15.36
N PRO A 389 -41.26 4.23 -16.15
CA PRO A 389 -40.62 3.06 -15.58
C PRO A 389 -39.25 3.46 -15.00
N ARG A 390 -39.19 3.57 -13.66
CA ARG A 390 -38.01 3.57 -12.80
C ARG A 390 -37.25 2.23 -12.94
N GLN A 391 -36.90 1.84 -14.17
CA GLN A 391 -36.30 0.53 -14.45
C GLN A 391 -34.81 0.68 -14.72
N VAL A 392 -34.01 0.17 -13.78
CA VAL A 392 -32.57 -0.05 -13.95
C VAL A 392 -32.32 -0.83 -15.25
N SER A 393 -31.56 -0.25 -16.19
CA SER A 393 -31.31 -0.90 -17.48
C SER A 393 -30.57 -2.23 -17.35
N SER A 394 -30.70 -3.14 -18.31
CA SER A 394 -29.95 -4.42 -18.32
C SER A 394 -28.43 -4.21 -18.24
N THR A 395 -27.93 -3.13 -18.86
CA THR A 395 -26.51 -2.75 -18.80
C THR A 395 -26.07 -2.31 -17.40
N MET A 396 -26.91 -1.58 -16.67
CA MET A 396 -26.66 -1.20 -15.28
C MET A 396 -26.67 -2.42 -14.36
N ARG A 397 -27.65 -3.32 -14.50
CA ARG A 397 -27.70 -4.57 -13.74
C ARG A 397 -26.43 -5.40 -13.94
N HIS A 398 -25.94 -5.51 -15.19
CA HIS A 398 -24.69 -6.21 -15.46
C HIS A 398 -23.45 -5.53 -14.87
N ARG A 399 -23.42 -4.20 -14.81
CA ARG A 399 -22.33 -3.43 -14.19
C ARG A 399 -22.34 -3.54 -12.66
N GLU A 400 -23.52 -3.42 -12.06
CA GLU A 400 -23.74 -3.64 -10.63
C GLU A 400 -23.34 -5.05 -10.22
N ALA A 401 -23.84 -6.07 -10.91
CA ALA A 401 -23.48 -7.46 -10.64
C ALA A 401 -21.99 -7.72 -10.81
N TRP A 402 -21.33 -7.06 -11.77
CA TRP A 402 -19.89 -7.12 -11.94
C TRP A 402 -19.14 -6.51 -10.74
N GLY A 403 -19.57 -5.34 -10.24
CA GLY A 403 -18.98 -4.71 -9.06
C GLY A 403 -19.14 -5.56 -7.79
N ARG A 404 -20.36 -6.03 -7.51
CA ARG A 404 -20.67 -6.89 -6.36
C ARG A 404 -19.88 -8.20 -6.40
N SER A 405 -19.88 -8.91 -7.54
CA SER A 405 -19.14 -10.17 -7.70
C SER A 405 -17.62 -9.99 -7.67
N LEU A 406 -17.08 -8.84 -8.09
CA LEU A 406 -15.66 -8.53 -7.95
C LEU A 406 -15.30 -8.31 -6.48
N SER A 407 -16.13 -7.59 -5.72
CA SER A 407 -15.95 -7.43 -4.27
C SER A 407 -15.89 -8.79 -3.55
N GLU A 408 -16.78 -9.72 -3.90
CA GLU A 408 -16.74 -11.11 -3.39
C GLU A 408 -15.47 -11.87 -3.78
N ALA A 409 -15.00 -11.73 -5.01
CA ALA A 409 -13.77 -12.37 -5.45
C ALA A 409 -12.56 -11.84 -4.66
N LEU A 410 -12.50 -10.53 -4.42
CA LEU A 410 -11.43 -9.86 -3.66
C LEU A 410 -11.43 -10.25 -2.18
N ARG A 411 -12.58 -10.62 -1.60
CA ARG A 411 -12.66 -11.14 -0.21
C ARG A 411 -11.77 -12.36 0.02
N ASN A 412 -11.37 -13.09 -1.01
CA ASN A 412 -10.53 -14.29 -0.86
C ASN A 412 -9.24 -14.22 -1.69
N ILE A 413 -8.77 -13.01 -2.00
CA ILE A 413 -7.55 -12.78 -2.79
C ILE A 413 -6.28 -13.26 -2.07
N ASP A 414 -6.30 -13.32 -0.75
CA ASP A 414 -5.20 -13.84 0.07
C ASP A 414 -4.86 -15.30 -0.25
N LEU A 415 -5.85 -16.13 -0.64
CA LEU A 415 -5.63 -17.51 -1.07
C LEU A 415 -4.82 -17.60 -2.36
N VAL A 416 -5.03 -16.67 -3.29
CA VAL A 416 -4.31 -16.61 -4.57
C VAL A 416 -2.82 -16.39 -4.34
N LEU A 417 -2.44 -15.71 -3.26
CA LEU A 417 -1.05 -15.49 -2.88
C LEU A 417 -0.52 -16.62 -1.96
N SER A 418 -1.33 -17.06 -1.00
CA SER A 418 -0.91 -18.00 0.04
C SER A 418 -0.66 -19.41 -0.47
N VAL A 419 -1.55 -19.95 -1.32
CA VAL A 419 -1.45 -21.35 -1.77
C VAL A 419 -0.23 -21.55 -2.67
N PRO A 420 0.02 -20.70 -3.69
CA PRO A 420 1.25 -20.79 -4.47
C PRO A 420 2.52 -20.60 -3.64
N ALA A 421 2.51 -19.67 -2.67
CA ALA A 421 3.65 -19.49 -1.75
C ALA A 421 3.92 -20.75 -0.92
N LEU A 422 2.88 -21.39 -0.39
CA LEU A 422 3.03 -22.65 0.36
C LEU A 422 3.53 -23.77 -0.55
N CYS A 423 2.97 -23.92 -1.76
CA CYS A 423 3.44 -24.89 -2.74
C CYS A 423 4.91 -24.67 -3.10
N PHE A 424 5.35 -23.42 -3.26
CA PHE A 424 6.75 -23.07 -3.49
C PHE A 424 7.62 -23.54 -2.33
N LEU A 425 7.29 -23.20 -1.08
CA LEU A 425 8.08 -23.59 0.10
C LEU A 425 8.19 -25.12 0.24
N LEU A 426 7.08 -25.83 0.05
CA LEU A 426 7.05 -27.29 0.15
C LEU A 426 7.87 -27.94 -0.98
N ALA A 427 7.70 -27.48 -2.22
CA ALA A 427 8.44 -28.00 -3.36
C ALA A 427 9.93 -27.60 -3.35
N ALA A 428 10.28 -26.53 -2.64
CA ALA A 428 11.67 -26.10 -2.43
C ALA A 428 12.40 -26.89 -1.34
N ALA A 429 11.70 -27.69 -0.53
CA ALA A 429 12.32 -28.46 0.56
C ALA A 429 13.46 -29.39 0.11
N PRO A 430 13.37 -30.13 -1.02
CA PRO A 430 14.49 -30.94 -1.51
C PRO A 430 15.75 -30.10 -1.82
N ALA A 431 15.57 -28.84 -2.21
CA ALA A 431 16.68 -27.94 -2.52
C ALA A 431 17.51 -27.60 -1.28
N THR A 432 16.89 -27.50 -0.10
CA THR A 432 17.58 -27.12 1.14
C THR A 432 18.60 -28.18 1.57
N ILE A 433 18.28 -29.45 1.31
CA ILE A 433 19.12 -30.61 1.62
C ILE A 433 19.96 -31.08 0.42
N GLY A 434 19.85 -30.42 -0.73
CA GLY A 434 20.72 -30.67 -1.89
C GLY A 434 20.36 -31.89 -2.72
N LEU A 435 19.11 -32.34 -2.65
CA LEU A 435 18.62 -33.40 -3.51
C LEU A 435 18.47 -32.87 -4.94
N ALA A 436 19.12 -33.56 -5.88
CA ALA A 436 18.97 -33.27 -7.30
C ALA A 436 17.62 -33.77 -7.81
N VAL A 437 16.99 -32.99 -8.71
CA VAL A 437 15.77 -33.39 -9.40
C VAL A 437 16.12 -33.89 -10.79
N ALA A 438 15.92 -35.18 -11.05
CA ALA A 438 16.22 -35.81 -12.34
C ALA A 438 14.98 -36.30 -13.10
N HIS A 439 13.78 -36.20 -12.52
CA HIS A 439 12.57 -36.75 -13.13
C HIS A 439 12.12 -35.91 -14.34
N PRO A 440 11.99 -36.47 -15.56
CA PRO A 440 11.73 -35.70 -16.79
C PRO A 440 10.49 -34.81 -16.73
N ALA A 441 9.42 -35.27 -16.08
CA ALA A 441 8.20 -34.47 -15.91
C ALA A 441 8.43 -33.21 -15.05
N LEU A 442 9.26 -33.31 -14.01
CA LEU A 442 9.58 -32.18 -13.14
C LEU A 442 10.43 -31.13 -13.88
N LEU A 443 11.34 -31.58 -14.75
CA LEU A 443 12.13 -30.68 -15.61
C LEU A 443 11.24 -29.88 -16.57
N ARG A 444 10.22 -30.52 -17.17
CA ARG A 444 9.23 -29.82 -18.01
C ARG A 444 8.44 -28.77 -17.22
N ILE A 445 8.10 -29.06 -15.97
CA ILE A 445 7.42 -28.09 -15.08
C ILE A 445 8.33 -26.89 -14.81
N ALA A 446 9.62 -27.13 -14.54
CA ALA A 446 10.60 -26.07 -14.36
C ALA A 446 10.71 -25.17 -15.61
N ASP A 447 10.78 -25.78 -16.81
CA ASP A 447 10.84 -25.05 -18.08
C ASP A 447 9.58 -24.22 -18.35
N LEU A 448 8.41 -24.79 -18.05
CA LEU A 448 7.13 -24.10 -18.19
C LEU A 448 7.05 -22.90 -17.23
N GLY A 449 7.47 -23.08 -15.97
CA GLY A 449 7.59 -21.98 -15.00
C GLY A 449 8.47 -20.85 -15.49
N GLY A 450 9.69 -21.18 -15.96
CA GLY A 450 10.61 -20.21 -16.56
C GLY A 450 10.01 -19.48 -17.76
N SER A 451 9.25 -20.18 -18.60
CA SER A 451 8.57 -19.58 -19.74
C SER A 451 7.45 -18.65 -19.31
N ILE A 452 6.65 -19.02 -18.30
CA ILE A 452 5.56 -18.19 -17.76
C ILE A 452 6.09 -16.86 -17.25
N ILE A 453 7.17 -16.87 -16.46
CA ILE A 453 7.72 -15.61 -15.91
C ILE A 453 8.37 -14.75 -16.99
N LEU A 454 9.07 -15.35 -17.97
CA LEU A 454 9.66 -14.60 -19.09
C LEU A 454 8.58 -14.02 -20.01
N LEU A 455 7.50 -14.75 -20.28
CA LEU A 455 6.33 -14.24 -21.01
C LEU A 455 5.61 -13.15 -20.20
N GLY A 456 5.49 -13.34 -18.88
CA GLY A 456 4.95 -12.34 -17.98
C GLY A 456 5.76 -11.05 -18.03
N VAL A 457 7.07 -11.12 -17.84
CA VAL A 457 7.96 -9.94 -17.91
C VAL A 457 7.95 -9.32 -19.31
N SER A 458 8.06 -10.14 -20.37
CA SER A 458 8.11 -9.65 -21.75
C SER A 458 6.77 -9.12 -22.28
N GLY A 459 5.64 -9.53 -21.74
CA GLY A 459 4.31 -9.01 -22.07
C GLY A 459 3.87 -7.85 -21.18
N ILE A 460 4.11 -7.95 -19.87
CA ILE A 460 3.72 -6.91 -18.89
C ILE A 460 4.54 -5.65 -19.09
N LEU A 461 5.85 -5.73 -19.37
CA LEU A 461 6.69 -4.54 -19.55
C LEU A 461 6.24 -3.65 -20.73
N PRO A 462 6.07 -4.18 -21.96
CA PRO A 462 5.53 -3.39 -23.07
C PRO A 462 4.09 -2.94 -22.83
N PHE A 463 3.26 -3.77 -22.19
CA PHE A 463 1.89 -3.38 -21.82
C PHE A 463 1.91 -2.19 -20.86
N LEU A 464 2.67 -2.24 -19.77
CA LEU A 464 2.80 -1.14 -18.82
C LEU A 464 3.41 0.12 -19.45
N TRP A 465 4.38 -0.05 -20.36
CA TRP A 465 4.99 1.06 -21.09
C TRP A 465 4.03 1.72 -22.08
N TRP A 466 3.27 0.92 -22.82
CA TRP A 466 2.23 1.39 -23.73
C TRP A 466 1.08 2.05 -22.97
N GLU A 467 0.63 1.42 -21.89
CA GLU A 467 -0.45 1.93 -21.04
C GLU A 467 -0.05 3.18 -20.27
N GLY A 468 1.23 3.32 -19.90
CA GLY A 468 1.79 4.53 -19.30
C GLY A 468 1.55 5.79 -20.13
N ARG A 469 1.27 5.65 -21.44
CA ARG A 469 0.90 6.77 -22.33
C ARG A 469 -0.58 7.15 -22.30
N ARG A 470 -1.48 6.31 -21.77
CA ARG A 470 -2.95 6.55 -21.77
C ARG A 470 -3.45 6.94 -20.37
N SER A 471 -4.25 8.01 -20.24
CA SER A 471 -4.68 8.57 -18.94
C SER A 471 -5.76 7.77 -18.20
N ALA A 472 -6.68 7.12 -18.91
CA ALA A 472 -7.85 6.49 -18.30
C ALA A 472 -7.54 5.16 -17.58
N THR A 473 -6.62 4.34 -18.09
CA THR A 473 -6.29 3.01 -17.51
C THR A 473 -5.21 3.08 -16.43
N ARG A 474 -4.36 4.14 -16.43
CA ARG A 474 -3.38 4.42 -15.37
C ARG A 474 -3.98 4.37 -13.96
N ARG A 475 -5.25 4.79 -13.82
CA ARG A 475 -6.00 4.78 -12.54
C ARG A 475 -6.22 3.37 -11.96
N ARG A 476 -6.40 2.34 -12.80
CA ARG A 476 -6.68 0.96 -12.34
C ARG A 476 -5.43 0.19 -11.91
N VAL A 477 -4.33 0.33 -12.66
CA VAL A 477 -3.04 -0.31 -12.33
C VAL A 477 -2.35 0.39 -11.15
N GLY A 478 -2.54 1.71 -11.01
CA GLY A 478 -1.98 2.48 -9.90
C GLY A 478 -2.41 1.96 -8.53
N MET A 479 -3.65 1.49 -8.37
CA MET A 479 -4.19 1.08 -7.07
C MET A 479 -3.35 0.02 -6.37
N LEU A 480 -2.89 -0.99 -7.12
CA LEU A 480 -2.02 -2.02 -6.59
C LEU A 480 -0.68 -1.43 -6.15
N TRP A 481 -0.07 -0.59 -6.99
CA TRP A 481 1.21 0.05 -6.66
C TRP A 481 1.11 0.94 -5.43
N ASP A 482 0.00 1.63 -5.24
CA ASP A 482 -0.20 2.54 -4.10
C ASP A 482 -0.37 1.80 -2.77
N VAL A 483 -0.90 0.57 -2.77
CA VAL A 483 -0.87 -0.29 -1.57
C VAL A 483 0.56 -0.78 -1.31
N LEU A 484 1.25 -1.23 -2.35
CA LEU A 484 2.62 -1.77 -2.23
C LEU A 484 3.66 -0.70 -1.82
N THR A 485 3.41 0.55 -2.18
CA THR A 485 4.30 1.69 -1.94
C THR A 485 3.79 2.64 -0.86
N PHE A 486 2.82 2.21 -0.05
CA PHE A 486 2.45 2.99 1.13
C PHE A 486 3.53 2.92 2.22
N TRP A 487 4.17 1.77 2.42
CA TRP A 487 4.96 1.50 3.62
C TRP A 487 6.42 1.98 3.56
N PRO A 488 6.95 2.59 4.65
CA PRO A 488 8.35 3.03 4.70
C PRO A 488 9.35 1.90 4.40
N ARG A 489 10.51 2.25 3.84
CA ARG A 489 11.56 1.25 3.52
C ARG A 489 12.34 0.86 4.77
N ARG A 490 12.15 -0.38 5.22
CA ARG A 490 12.67 -0.91 6.49
C ARG A 490 13.42 -2.22 6.40
N ILE A 491 13.02 -3.07 5.46
CA ILE A 491 13.63 -4.38 5.29
C ILE A 491 14.59 -4.36 4.11
N HIS A 492 14.27 -3.57 3.08
CA HIS A 492 15.05 -3.55 1.86
C HIS A 492 15.13 -2.15 1.20
N PRO A 493 16.33 -1.63 0.90
CA PRO A 493 16.48 -0.26 0.40
C PRO A 493 16.05 -0.08 -1.06
N TRP A 494 16.12 -1.16 -1.87
CA TRP A 494 15.71 -1.15 -3.28
C TRP A 494 14.23 -1.46 -3.52
N GLY A 495 13.41 -1.56 -2.45
CA GLY A 495 11.97 -1.54 -2.62
C GLY A 495 11.53 -0.25 -3.32
N ILE A 496 10.40 -0.31 -4.02
CA ILE A 496 9.85 0.86 -4.72
C ILE A 496 9.61 1.99 -3.70
N ARG A 497 9.86 3.23 -4.14
CA ARG A 497 9.79 4.42 -3.28
C ARG A 497 8.40 4.57 -2.68
N PRO A 498 8.30 4.71 -1.34
CA PRO A 498 6.99 4.83 -0.72
C PRO A 498 6.51 6.27 -0.74
N TYR A 499 5.34 6.54 -1.33
CA TYR A 499 4.83 7.93 -1.42
C TYR A 499 4.38 8.46 -0.06
N ALA A 500 3.96 7.60 0.87
CA ALA A 500 3.40 8.04 2.15
C ALA A 500 4.45 8.69 3.08
N GLU A 501 5.74 8.33 2.95
CA GLU A 501 6.87 9.01 3.62
C GLU A 501 6.95 10.50 3.29
N ARG A 502 6.25 10.93 2.22
CA ARG A 502 6.12 12.32 1.82
C ARG A 502 4.69 12.83 1.92
N ALA A 503 3.71 12.04 1.50
CA ALA A 503 2.32 12.47 1.42
C ALA A 503 1.68 12.71 2.79
N VAL A 504 1.92 11.82 3.76
CA VAL A 504 1.38 11.96 5.11
C VAL A 504 2.00 13.18 5.81
N PRO A 505 3.34 13.37 5.84
CA PRO A 505 3.94 14.55 6.47
C PRO A 505 3.58 15.89 5.80
N GLU A 506 3.41 15.92 4.48
CA GLU A 506 2.97 17.14 3.77
C GLU A 506 1.52 17.51 4.13
N LEU A 507 0.61 16.53 4.17
CA LEU A 507 -0.76 16.75 4.64
C LEU A 507 -0.77 17.25 6.08
N GLN A 508 0.06 16.64 6.93
CA GLN A 508 0.14 17.05 8.33
C GLN A 508 0.59 18.50 8.49
N HIS A 509 1.62 18.90 7.76
CA HIS A 509 2.08 20.28 7.75
C HIS A 509 0.97 21.27 7.41
N ARG A 510 0.15 20.94 6.40
CA ARG A 510 -0.95 21.81 5.99
C ARG A 510 -2.04 21.91 7.05
N LEU A 511 -2.42 20.78 7.64
CA LEU A 511 -3.38 20.72 8.74
C LEU A 511 -2.92 21.60 9.91
N CYS A 512 -1.70 21.40 10.41
CA CYS A 512 -1.13 22.19 11.50
C CYS A 512 -1.13 23.69 11.20
N ARG A 513 -0.79 24.08 9.96
CA ARG A 513 -0.79 25.50 9.56
C ARG A 513 -2.17 26.14 9.64
N HIS A 514 -3.22 25.42 9.23
CA HIS A 514 -4.60 25.93 9.34
C HIS A 514 -5.04 26.00 10.80
N LEU A 515 -4.77 24.96 11.58
CA LEU A 515 -5.14 24.89 13.00
C LEU A 515 -4.44 25.99 13.83
N ARG A 516 -3.16 26.27 13.58
CA ARG A 516 -2.41 27.39 14.21
C ARG A 516 -2.97 28.77 13.87
N ARG A 517 -3.66 28.90 12.74
CA ARG A 517 -4.36 30.15 12.35
C ARG A 517 -5.74 30.28 12.99
N GLY A 518 -6.09 29.39 13.93
CA GLY A 518 -7.41 29.35 14.56
C GLY A 518 -8.53 28.84 13.64
N ARG A 519 -8.17 28.26 12.47
CA ARG A 519 -9.17 27.72 11.53
C ARG A 519 -9.61 26.34 11.95
N ARG A 520 -10.85 25.99 11.59
CA ARG A 520 -11.36 24.61 11.69
C ARG A 520 -11.27 23.94 10.32
N VAL A 521 -11.07 22.63 10.30
CA VAL A 521 -10.77 21.91 9.05
C VAL A 521 -11.75 20.75 8.84
N ILE A 522 -12.33 20.66 7.65
CA ILE A 522 -13.01 19.46 7.16
C ILE A 522 -12.03 18.74 6.24
N LEU A 523 -11.64 17.51 6.60
CA LEU A 523 -10.77 16.67 5.79
C LEU A 523 -11.63 15.72 4.96
N SER A 524 -11.84 16.03 3.68
CA SER A 524 -12.61 15.21 2.74
C SER A 524 -11.65 14.26 2.00
N ALA A 525 -11.77 12.95 2.17
CA ALA A 525 -10.79 12.00 1.67
C ALA A 525 -11.43 10.85 0.86
N HIS A 526 -10.90 10.61 -0.34
CA HIS A 526 -11.36 9.54 -1.25
C HIS A 526 -10.35 8.39 -1.34
N SER A 527 -10.82 7.15 -1.30
CA SER A 527 -10.01 5.97 -1.64
C SER A 527 -8.66 5.96 -0.89
N GLN A 528 -7.51 5.87 -1.56
CA GLN A 528 -6.19 5.92 -0.90
C GLN A 528 -5.95 7.19 -0.08
N GLY A 529 -6.63 8.30 -0.40
CA GLY A 529 -6.63 9.51 0.41
C GLY A 529 -7.14 9.30 1.82
N THR A 530 -8.08 8.36 2.05
CA THR A 530 -8.59 8.05 3.40
C THR A 530 -7.50 7.46 4.29
N VAL A 531 -6.65 6.61 3.71
CA VAL A 531 -5.50 5.99 4.40
C VAL A 531 -4.48 7.05 4.78
N ILE A 532 -4.20 8.00 3.88
CA ILE A 532 -3.29 9.12 4.14
C ILE A 532 -3.87 10.02 5.24
N ALA A 533 -5.17 10.33 5.18
CA ALA A 533 -5.88 11.14 6.16
C ALA A 533 -5.85 10.50 7.56
N VAL A 534 -6.25 9.23 7.68
CA VAL A 534 -6.23 8.50 8.96
C VAL A 534 -4.81 8.37 9.51
N ALA A 535 -3.82 8.07 8.66
CA ALA A 535 -2.42 8.02 9.10
C ALA A 535 -1.90 9.38 9.59
N ALA A 536 -2.32 10.48 8.94
CA ALA A 536 -1.97 11.83 9.37
C ALA A 536 -2.59 12.16 10.73
N LEU A 537 -3.89 11.90 10.90
CA LEU A 537 -4.64 12.19 12.12
C LEU A 537 -4.21 11.32 13.30
N ALA A 538 -3.93 10.03 13.07
CA ALA A 538 -3.45 9.11 14.10
C ALA A 538 -2.18 9.64 14.81
N GLN A 539 -1.25 10.21 14.04
CA GLN A 539 -0.04 10.80 14.61
C GLN A 539 -0.27 12.17 15.24
N PHE A 540 -1.18 12.98 14.68
CA PHE A 540 -1.57 14.22 15.35
C PHE A 540 -2.19 13.96 16.71
N MET A 541 -3.08 12.98 16.80
CA MET A 541 -3.69 12.54 18.05
C MET A 541 -2.65 12.22 19.12
N ALA A 542 -1.57 11.52 18.73
CA ALA A 542 -0.49 11.15 19.63
C ALA A 542 0.38 12.35 20.08
N ILE A 543 0.37 13.47 19.35
CA ILE A 543 1.12 14.67 19.67
C ILE A 543 0.26 15.65 20.48
N ASP A 544 -0.94 15.94 19.99
CA ASP A 544 -1.91 16.85 20.61
C ASP A 544 -3.34 16.39 20.26
N PRO A 545 -4.00 15.63 21.16
CA PRO A 545 -5.35 15.13 20.93
C PRO A 545 -6.40 16.25 20.96
N THR A 546 -6.14 17.36 21.65
CA THR A 546 -7.13 18.44 21.84
C THR A 546 -7.38 19.22 20.56
N VAL A 547 -6.34 19.37 19.73
CA VAL A 547 -6.42 20.07 18.44
C VAL A 547 -7.32 19.33 17.44
N LEU A 548 -7.51 18.02 17.59
CA LEU A 548 -8.39 17.24 16.72
C LEU A 548 -9.87 17.60 16.89
N GLN A 549 -10.28 18.20 18.01
CA GLN A 549 -11.64 18.72 18.18
C GLN A 549 -11.99 19.85 17.19
N ARG A 550 -11.00 20.42 16.50
CA ARG A 550 -11.19 21.43 15.44
C ARG A 550 -11.19 20.83 14.04
N VAL A 551 -11.08 19.51 13.94
CA VAL A 551 -11.02 18.76 12.69
C VAL A 551 -12.24 17.84 12.60
N ALA A 552 -12.87 17.82 11.44
CA ALA A 552 -13.85 16.81 11.08
C ALA A 552 -13.36 16.04 9.85
N LEU A 553 -13.74 14.77 9.73
CA LEU A 553 -13.28 13.84 8.71
C LEU A 553 -14.45 13.30 7.91
N VAL A 554 -14.37 13.39 6.59
CA VAL A 554 -15.36 12.79 5.69
C VAL A 554 -14.62 11.83 4.77
N THR A 555 -14.86 10.53 4.94
CA THR A 555 -14.21 9.50 4.13
C THR A 555 -15.19 8.91 3.14
N TYR A 556 -14.72 8.56 1.94
CA TYR A 556 -15.57 7.93 0.94
C TYR A 556 -14.78 6.98 0.05
N GLY A 557 -15.39 5.85 -0.28
CA GLY A 557 -14.72 4.77 -1.01
C GLY A 557 -13.50 4.21 -0.24
N SER A 558 -13.55 4.11 1.08
CA SER A 558 -12.35 3.85 1.90
C SER A 558 -11.82 2.39 1.82
N PRO A 559 -10.56 2.14 1.38
CA PRO A 559 -9.94 0.82 1.35
C PRO A 559 -9.47 0.31 2.72
N ILE A 560 -9.66 1.09 3.80
CA ILE A 560 -9.05 0.80 5.11
C ILE A 560 -9.43 -0.60 5.59
N VAL A 561 -10.72 -0.91 5.70
CA VAL A 561 -11.15 -2.22 6.20
C VAL A 561 -10.87 -3.34 5.19
N GLN A 562 -11.22 -3.12 3.92
CA GLN A 562 -11.13 -4.16 2.88
C GLN A 562 -9.69 -4.58 2.54
N LEU A 563 -8.72 -3.66 2.64
CA LEU A 563 -7.31 -3.89 2.29
C LEU A 563 -6.38 -3.68 3.48
N TYR A 564 -6.33 -2.49 4.08
CA TYR A 564 -5.27 -2.15 5.02
C TYR A 564 -5.39 -2.89 6.36
N ALA A 565 -6.57 -2.90 6.98
CA ALA A 565 -6.82 -3.62 8.22
C ALA A 565 -6.65 -5.12 8.05
N ARG A 566 -7.01 -5.65 6.87
CA ARG A 566 -6.84 -7.05 6.54
C ARG A 566 -5.37 -7.47 6.37
N PHE A 567 -4.57 -6.67 5.67
CA PHE A 567 -3.19 -7.02 5.34
C PHE A 567 -2.16 -6.52 6.36
N PHE A 568 -2.50 -5.46 7.10
CA PHE A 568 -1.64 -4.76 8.05
C PHE A 568 -2.38 -4.49 9.37
N PRO A 569 -2.89 -5.53 10.04
CA PRO A 569 -3.80 -5.39 11.18
C PRO A 569 -3.13 -4.72 12.40
N ALA A 570 -1.80 -4.78 12.53
CA ALA A 570 -1.08 -4.04 13.58
C ALA A 570 -1.18 -2.51 13.45
N TYR A 571 -1.50 -1.99 12.27
CA TYR A 571 -1.43 -0.56 11.97
C TYR A 571 -2.79 0.05 11.68
N PHE A 572 -3.69 -0.70 11.06
CA PHE A 572 -5.07 -0.31 10.83
C PHE A 572 -5.97 -1.32 11.54
N HIS A 573 -6.55 -0.93 12.66
CA HIS A 573 -7.41 -1.78 13.49
C HIS A 573 -8.58 -0.97 14.04
N GLY A 574 -9.65 -1.66 14.45
CA GLY A 574 -10.88 -1.02 14.93
C GLY A 574 -10.65 -0.02 16.07
N SER A 575 -9.75 -0.32 17.02
CA SER A 575 -9.44 0.63 18.11
C SER A 575 -8.74 1.89 17.63
N LEU A 576 -7.88 1.86 16.61
CA LEU A 576 -7.30 3.08 16.05
C LEU A 576 -8.38 3.96 15.42
N LEU A 577 -9.31 3.34 14.69
CA LEU A 577 -10.41 4.07 14.06
C LEU A 577 -11.35 4.66 15.12
N ALA A 578 -11.64 3.91 16.18
CA ALA A 578 -12.41 4.39 17.31
C ALA A 578 -11.71 5.54 18.06
N ASP A 579 -10.40 5.41 18.34
CA ASP A 579 -9.60 6.43 19.01
C ASP A 579 -9.55 7.73 18.19
N VAL A 580 -9.35 7.63 16.86
CA VAL A 580 -9.41 8.81 15.99
C VAL A 580 -10.82 9.41 15.99
N HIS A 581 -11.86 8.57 15.90
CA HIS A 581 -13.25 9.03 15.91
C HIS A 581 -13.60 9.81 17.18
N THR A 582 -13.20 9.34 18.37
CA THR A 582 -13.54 9.99 19.66
C THR A 582 -12.85 11.33 19.89
N HIS A 583 -11.72 11.59 19.23
CA HIS A 583 -10.97 12.84 19.39
C HIS A 583 -11.29 13.91 18.34
N LEU A 584 -12.04 13.55 17.28
CA LEU A 584 -12.49 14.51 16.27
C LEU A 584 -13.58 15.45 16.83
N PHE A 585 -13.95 16.46 16.05
CA PHE A 585 -14.99 17.42 16.39
C PHE A 585 -16.27 16.74 16.91
N ASP A 586 -16.78 17.20 18.05
CA ASP A 586 -18.07 16.78 18.59
C ASP A 586 -18.88 18.03 18.92
N ASP A 587 -20.12 18.11 18.44
CA ASP A 587 -21.05 19.19 18.73
C ASP A 587 -21.97 18.87 19.92
N GLY A 588 -21.86 17.66 20.48
CA GLY A 588 -22.66 17.14 21.60
C GLY A 588 -24.14 16.94 21.28
N LEU A 589 -24.55 17.13 20.02
CA LEU A 589 -25.94 17.11 19.57
C LEU A 589 -26.17 16.07 18.48
N THR A 590 -25.23 15.97 17.55
CA THR A 590 -25.29 15.05 16.42
C THR A 590 -24.35 13.88 16.68
N PRO A 591 -24.87 12.65 16.77
CA PRO A 591 -24.03 11.47 16.82
C PRO A 591 -23.01 11.47 15.68
N HIS A 592 -21.74 11.23 16.00
CA HIS A 592 -20.67 11.07 15.01
C HIS A 592 -20.43 12.32 14.13
N ALA A 593 -20.73 13.54 14.64
CA ALA A 593 -20.55 14.79 13.91
C ALA A 593 -19.12 14.96 13.33
N GLY A 594 -18.11 14.46 14.04
CA GLY A 594 -16.71 14.59 13.67
C GLY A 594 -16.25 13.66 12.56
N TRP A 595 -16.94 12.54 12.30
CA TRP A 595 -16.55 11.62 11.24
C TRP A 595 -17.75 10.89 10.62
N ARG A 596 -17.88 11.01 9.29
CA ARG A 596 -18.80 10.21 8.47
C ARG A 596 -18.07 9.49 7.33
N ASN A 597 -18.41 8.22 7.09
CA ASN A 597 -17.88 7.42 5.99
C ASN A 597 -18.98 7.05 4.99
N PHE A 598 -18.79 7.33 3.71
CA PHE A 598 -19.74 7.01 2.64
C PHE A 598 -19.22 5.86 1.77
N TYR A 599 -20.06 4.85 1.52
CA TYR A 599 -19.69 3.69 0.70
C TYR A 599 -20.87 3.18 -0.13
N ARG A 600 -20.60 2.34 -1.12
CA ARG A 600 -21.61 1.68 -1.97
C ARG A 600 -21.43 0.17 -1.97
N GLU A 601 -22.49 -0.60 -2.17
CA GLU A 601 -22.38 -2.05 -2.31
C GLU A 601 -21.56 -2.45 -3.56
N THR A 602 -21.73 -1.67 -4.63
CA THR A 602 -21.04 -1.80 -5.93
C THR A 602 -19.57 -1.40 -5.90
N ASP A 603 -19.14 -0.67 -4.86
CA ASP A 603 -17.73 -0.32 -4.67
C ASP A 603 -16.94 -1.57 -4.23
N TYR A 604 -16.02 -2.02 -5.09
CA TYR A 604 -15.21 -3.21 -4.85
C TYR A 604 -14.03 -2.96 -3.89
N VAL A 605 -13.76 -1.70 -3.54
CA VAL A 605 -12.66 -1.27 -2.67
C VAL A 605 -13.20 -0.66 -1.38
N GLY A 606 -14.07 0.33 -1.51
CA GLY A 606 -14.64 1.11 -0.42
C GLY A 606 -15.73 0.36 0.31
N LYS A 607 -15.58 0.18 1.62
CA LYS A 607 -16.56 -0.49 2.48
C LYS A 607 -16.78 0.30 3.78
N ALA A 608 -17.78 -0.14 4.54
CA ALA A 608 -18.04 0.35 5.90
C ALA A 608 -16.78 0.19 6.78
N LEU A 609 -16.54 1.16 7.65
CA LEU A 609 -15.35 1.25 8.50
C LEU A 609 -15.58 0.75 9.92
N PHE A 610 -16.79 0.89 10.45
CA PHE A 610 -17.13 0.68 11.86
C PHE A 610 -17.99 -0.56 12.11
N VAL A 611 -18.07 -1.49 11.16
CA VAL A 611 -18.86 -2.74 11.24
C VAL A 611 -18.58 -3.55 12.51
N ASP A 612 -17.32 -3.57 12.98
CA ASP A 612 -16.90 -4.33 14.17
C ASP A 612 -16.86 -3.48 15.45
N VAL A 613 -17.26 -2.20 15.39
CA VAL A 613 -17.29 -1.26 16.52
C VAL A 613 -18.76 -0.94 16.81
N LEU A 614 -19.44 -1.86 17.50
CA LEU A 614 -20.90 -1.88 17.73
C LEU A 614 -21.51 -0.59 18.32
N SER A 615 -20.70 0.36 18.78
CA SER A 615 -21.12 1.65 19.34
C SER A 615 -20.98 2.84 18.38
N ILE A 616 -20.50 2.66 17.15
CA ILE A 616 -20.24 3.75 16.20
C ILE A 616 -21.03 3.53 14.91
N ASP A 617 -22.06 4.35 14.69
CA ASP A 617 -22.87 4.35 13.46
C ASP A 617 -22.49 5.56 12.57
N ALA A 618 -21.23 5.58 12.14
CA ALA A 618 -20.65 6.63 11.31
C ALA A 618 -20.63 6.27 9.80
N ASP A 619 -21.11 5.08 9.43
CA ASP A 619 -21.12 4.59 8.05
C ASP A 619 -22.46 4.87 7.36
N GLN A 620 -22.40 5.42 6.15
CA GLN A 620 -23.57 5.70 5.32
C GLN A 620 -23.47 4.95 4.00
N LEU A 621 -24.44 4.07 3.77
CA LEU A 621 -24.62 3.41 2.48
C LEU A 621 -25.28 4.38 1.50
N LEU A 622 -24.70 4.52 0.32
CA LEU A 622 -25.25 5.28 -0.80
C LEU A 622 -25.83 4.33 -1.85
N ASP A 623 -26.93 4.76 -2.48
CA ASP A 623 -27.58 4.04 -3.56
C ASP A 623 -26.73 4.06 -4.84
N ASP A 624 -26.68 2.92 -5.54
CA ASP A 624 -26.01 2.83 -6.85
C ASP A 624 -26.81 1.92 -7.81
N PRO A 625 -27.55 2.50 -8.78
CA PRO A 625 -27.47 3.89 -9.25
C PRO A 625 -28.09 4.90 -8.28
N ALA A 626 -27.69 6.18 -8.39
CA ALA A 626 -28.28 7.26 -7.60
C ALA A 626 -29.81 7.26 -7.75
N THR A 627 -30.50 7.41 -6.63
CA THR A 627 -31.94 7.61 -6.56
C THR A 627 -32.25 9.11 -6.58
N GLN A 628 -33.41 9.48 -7.09
CA GLN A 628 -33.86 10.87 -6.94
C GLN A 628 -34.19 11.08 -5.46
N PRO A 629 -33.62 12.10 -4.80
CA PRO A 629 -33.99 12.43 -3.43
C PRO A 629 -35.47 12.81 -3.38
N ASP A 630 -36.13 12.51 -2.26
CA ASP A 630 -37.45 13.06 -2.00
C ASP A 630 -37.31 14.58 -1.84
N VAL A 631 -38.06 15.34 -2.64
CA VAL A 631 -37.86 16.81 -2.79
C VAL A 631 -38.29 17.54 -1.51
N ASP A 632 -39.13 16.91 -0.69
CA ASP A 632 -39.69 17.49 0.52
C ASP A 632 -38.73 17.40 1.74
N ASP A 633 -37.67 16.59 1.68
CA ASP A 633 -36.79 16.30 2.83
C ASP A 633 -35.42 17.03 2.81
N LEU A 634 -35.06 17.76 1.74
CA LEU A 634 -33.73 18.38 1.61
C LEU A 634 -33.78 19.80 1.01
N PRO A 635 -32.86 20.71 1.39
CA PRO A 635 -32.65 21.99 0.71
C PRO A 635 -31.95 21.79 -0.64
N PHE A 636 -32.50 20.93 -1.50
CA PHE A 636 -31.94 20.45 -2.77
C PHE A 636 -31.47 21.59 -3.68
N THR A 637 -32.27 22.64 -3.79
CA THR A 637 -31.99 23.80 -4.66
C THR A 637 -30.81 24.64 -4.17
N GLU A 638 -30.60 24.75 -2.85
CA GLU A 638 -29.49 25.52 -2.28
C GLU A 638 -28.16 24.76 -2.43
N VAL A 639 -28.18 23.43 -2.23
CA VAL A 639 -27.00 22.55 -2.38
C VAL A 639 -26.55 22.46 -3.85
N LEU A 640 -27.49 22.54 -4.80
CA LEU A 640 -27.17 22.61 -6.23
C LEU A 640 -26.49 23.93 -6.62
N ALA A 641 -26.84 25.02 -5.95
CA ALA A 641 -26.32 26.36 -6.26
C ALA A 641 -24.93 26.63 -5.64
N SER A 642 -24.54 25.90 -4.59
CA SER A 642 -23.34 26.16 -3.78
C SER A 642 -22.06 25.48 -4.28
N ALA A 643 -22.16 24.42 -5.08
CA ALA A 643 -21.01 23.58 -5.45
C ALA A 643 -20.80 23.47 -6.98
N PRO A 644 -19.59 23.73 -7.50
CA PRO A 644 -19.30 23.67 -8.95
C PRO A 644 -19.17 22.22 -9.48
N ASP A 645 -19.09 21.22 -8.61
CA ASP A 645 -19.08 19.81 -8.99
C ASP A 645 -20.45 19.42 -9.60
N PRO A 646 -20.54 18.70 -10.73
CA PRO A 646 -21.84 18.26 -11.28
C PRO A 646 -22.50 17.22 -10.38
N VAL A 647 -23.82 17.30 -10.15
CA VAL A 647 -24.57 16.27 -9.41
C VAL A 647 -24.83 15.07 -10.32
N ARG A 648 -24.68 13.87 -9.77
CA ARG A 648 -24.92 12.63 -10.51
C ARG A 648 -26.41 12.48 -10.83
N GLU A 649 -26.73 12.33 -12.11
CA GLU A 649 -28.12 12.14 -12.54
C GLU A 649 -28.66 10.77 -12.09
N ALA A 650 -29.84 10.78 -11.47
CA ALA A 650 -30.47 9.58 -10.94
C ALA A 650 -30.75 8.54 -12.04
N PHE A 651 -30.52 7.26 -11.71
CA PHE A 651 -30.75 6.12 -12.61
C PHE A 651 -30.01 6.17 -13.97
N THR A 652 -28.93 6.96 -14.13
CA THR A 652 -28.19 7.09 -15.40
C THR A 652 -26.90 6.27 -15.46
N THR A 653 -26.22 6.09 -14.32
CA THR A 653 -24.90 5.44 -14.28
C THR A 653 -24.66 4.70 -12.97
N ILE A 654 -23.90 3.60 -13.04
CA ILE A 654 -23.33 2.91 -11.87
C ILE A 654 -21.96 3.55 -11.60
N ALA A 655 -21.81 4.20 -10.45
CA ALA A 655 -20.61 4.94 -10.08
C ALA A 655 -19.52 4.03 -9.48
N GLY A 656 -19.91 2.98 -8.75
CA GLY A 656 -19.00 2.06 -8.09
C GLY A 656 -18.00 2.78 -7.19
N HIS A 657 -16.70 2.64 -7.48
CA HIS A 657 -15.62 3.29 -6.71
C HIS A 657 -15.33 4.75 -7.10
N SER A 658 -16.05 5.30 -8.08
CA SER A 658 -15.82 6.65 -8.62
C SER A 658 -16.95 7.61 -8.26
N ASP A 659 -16.75 8.90 -8.55
CA ASP A 659 -17.81 9.92 -8.54
C ASP A 659 -18.61 10.01 -7.22
N TYR A 660 -17.92 9.99 -6.08
CA TYR A 660 -18.55 10.24 -4.78
C TYR A 660 -18.87 11.72 -4.56
N ASN A 661 -18.05 12.64 -5.11
CA ASN A 661 -18.29 14.08 -5.02
C ASN A 661 -19.57 14.51 -5.78
N GLY A 662 -20.05 13.68 -6.72
CA GLY A 662 -21.32 13.88 -7.43
C GLY A 662 -22.57 13.59 -6.59
N GLU A 663 -22.42 12.95 -5.43
CA GLU A 663 -23.54 12.52 -4.59
C GLU A 663 -24.05 13.67 -3.72
N LEU A 664 -25.37 13.81 -3.68
CA LEU A 664 -26.01 14.90 -2.97
C LEU A 664 -25.86 14.76 -1.45
N GLU A 665 -26.03 13.55 -0.93
CA GLU A 665 -25.97 13.24 0.49
C GLU A 665 -24.61 13.62 1.09
N LEU A 666 -23.53 13.36 0.35
CA LEU A 666 -22.18 13.76 0.75
C LEU A 666 -22.04 15.29 0.82
N ARG A 667 -22.55 16.01 -0.18
CA ARG A 667 -22.47 17.47 -0.24
C ARG A 667 -23.25 18.13 0.88
N THR A 668 -24.51 17.74 1.03
CA THR A 668 -25.39 18.23 2.09
C THR A 668 -24.75 18.00 3.46
N TRP A 669 -24.13 16.83 3.67
CA TRP A 669 -23.42 16.55 4.90
C TRP A 669 -22.21 17.46 5.13
N VAL A 670 -21.35 17.66 4.12
CA VAL A 670 -20.18 18.54 4.22
C VAL A 670 -20.58 19.99 4.51
N GLU A 671 -21.64 20.49 3.86
CA GLU A 671 -22.14 21.85 4.08
C GLU A 671 -22.74 22.03 5.47
N ALA A 672 -23.58 21.09 5.92
CA ALA A 672 -24.14 21.09 7.27
C ALA A 672 -23.03 21.02 8.33
N LEU A 673 -22.01 20.19 8.10
CA LEU A 673 -20.85 20.06 8.98
C LEU A 673 -20.02 21.35 9.03
N ALA A 674 -19.82 22.01 7.88
CA ALA A 674 -19.13 23.30 7.83
C ALA A 674 -19.85 24.36 8.65
N GLU A 675 -21.18 24.40 8.56
CA GLU A 675 -21.99 25.32 9.32
C GLU A 675 -21.95 25.05 10.83
N ARG A 676 -22.00 23.78 11.25
CA ARG A 676 -21.83 23.39 12.66
C ARG A 676 -20.46 23.80 13.22
N LEU A 677 -19.39 23.57 12.46
CA LEU A 677 -18.04 24.00 12.82
C LEU A 677 -17.94 25.52 13.00
N ARG A 678 -18.63 26.32 12.17
CA ARG A 678 -18.70 27.79 12.34
C ARG A 678 -19.42 28.20 13.62
N ARG A 679 -20.51 27.50 13.98
CA ARG A 679 -21.38 27.84 15.13
C ARG A 679 -20.82 27.45 16.48
N ALA A 680 -20.01 26.40 16.57
CA ALA A 680 -19.50 25.88 17.83
C ALA A 680 -18.58 26.85 18.62
N ASP A 681 -18.30 28.05 18.12
CA ASP A 681 -17.69 29.16 18.88
C ASP A 681 -18.69 29.91 19.77
N GLY A 682 -19.97 30.00 19.37
CA GLY A 682 -20.96 30.84 20.05
C GLY A 682 -21.31 30.38 21.47
N ARG A 683 -21.10 29.09 21.79
CA ARG A 683 -21.33 28.53 23.13
C ARG A 683 -20.15 28.72 24.08
N THR A 684 -18.91 28.77 23.57
CA THR A 684 -17.72 28.93 24.42
C THR A 684 -17.55 30.37 24.90
N THR A 685 -18.01 31.36 24.13
CA THR A 685 -18.05 32.77 24.57
C THR A 685 -19.21 33.10 25.50
N ALA A 686 -20.35 32.40 25.41
CA ALA A 686 -21.52 32.67 26.27
C ALA A 686 -21.32 32.15 27.71
N LEU A 687 -20.58 31.06 27.90
CA LEU A 687 -20.24 30.53 29.23
C LEU A 687 -19.12 31.32 29.94
N ALA A 688 -18.42 32.21 29.24
CA ALA A 688 -17.38 33.07 29.83
C ALA A 688 -17.92 34.44 30.29
N THR A 689 -19.19 34.76 29.99
CA THR A 689 -19.79 36.07 30.30
C THR A 689 -20.86 36.04 31.39
N ASP A 690 -21.29 34.87 31.86
CA ASP A 690 -22.41 34.74 32.80
C ASP A 690 -22.04 34.42 34.26
N ASP A 691 -20.76 34.46 34.64
CA ASP A 691 -20.34 34.35 36.04
C ASP A 691 -19.57 35.60 36.50
N LEU A 692 -20.32 36.68 36.76
CA LEU A 692 -19.92 37.73 37.71
C LEU A 692 -21.18 38.30 38.37
N PRO A 693 -21.64 37.73 39.49
CA PRO A 693 -22.61 38.41 40.33
C PRO A 693 -21.92 39.61 41.00
N SER A 694 -22.41 40.79 40.64
CA SER A 694 -22.18 42.05 41.34
C SER A 694 -22.49 41.91 42.83
N LEU A 695 -21.47 41.99 43.69
CA LEU A 695 -21.65 42.15 45.13
C LEU A 695 -20.82 43.34 45.63
N VAL A 696 -21.42 44.52 45.55
CA VAL A 696 -21.16 45.64 46.47
C VAL A 696 -22.51 46.29 46.79
N SER A 697 -23.01 46.09 48.02
CA SER A 697 -23.29 47.20 48.97
C SER A 697 -24.21 46.81 50.15
N HIS A 698 -23.80 47.25 51.35
CA HIS A 698 -24.56 47.46 52.61
C HIS A 698 -24.78 46.23 53.51
N GLY A 699 -24.50 46.23 54.82
CA GLY A 699 -24.03 47.24 55.78
C GLY A 699 -24.31 46.73 57.22
N ALA A 700 -23.59 47.31 58.20
CA ALA A 700 -23.83 47.27 59.66
C ALA A 700 -23.58 45.94 60.43
N HIS A 701 -22.44 45.81 61.10
CA HIS A 701 -22.19 46.21 62.50
C HIS A 701 -20.77 45.86 62.94
#